data_AF-A0A0G9L8I3-F1
#
_entry.id   AF-A0A0G9L8I3-F1
#
_cell.length_a   1.000
_cell.length_b   1.000
_cell.length_c   1.000
_cell.angle_alpha   90.00
_cell.angle_beta   90.00
_cell.angle_gamma   90.00
#
_symmetry.space_group_name_H-M   'P 1'
#
loop_
_entity.id
_entity.type
_entity.pdbx_description
1 polymer ?
#
loop_
_entity_poly.entity_id
_entity_poly.type
_entity_poly.pdbx_seq_one_letter_code
_entity_poly.pdbx_strand_id
1 'polypeptide(L)'
;MVNDFDKEKNVLDLYNFSYISELILKYSYEYEHLIITEHSYECLLDIFNYLLSDFLFNKKQILVLSNTYINEIKESEIITSLGSRVIQFKENIDIDACVKEQILSLPQLTGKTLISKVNLLSRNIDKNVNLIRSILSFFTDQSEKSLSILDKYTITNNCLSKYDYLFKYYKIFRIKKPLEKYSYSEIYSTVNKLINSDVIKRYIRYRRFTNNNMIKILKDKINYNELDLIISKIDELVKDAEFKISFIESQYTSDFIETFSINPDMKYNDINNLVNIVNFKYNYHLLTQKKKNKFFGLFKNKKNLIDQENNLTNFVNFENQIKNEYLINLENLNFHLNKLKFLKDILKKEAYNELFNKLIKGEDLKEILVLYKKIINLCYGIKDIKKEIESLNPIESEILNYCYDNIEDKNNITNILINIPKLKLYLEIEDQELKNTEILNKYENFDEIIIEICGDVVNRSNLLLPAINSTWDNILRENLKISSNDINKADLSDEEIFKSLFPCIISNLDTNTLTNLNNKNLIFDKIIIIENVNKIDNEKLNYINTLSNDIIIFSKNSIDSNINFKDYKNILVSETRKLIISNSENNILTEIQKYLEKLGYLIERNSYVDEFNINLLIKDSNSNIITAVILDGEIIEKENYILLKDIYLSKSLKDKNINLYRIWTRNWWLNKTKELSKLANYLNEI
;
A
#
# COMPACT_ATOMS: atom_id res chain seq x y z
N MET A 1 14.66 -61.64 4.39
CA MET A 1 15.01 -60.27 4.81
C MET A 1 15.83 -59.65 3.69
N VAL A 2 15.13 -59.21 2.66
CA VAL A 2 15.68 -58.55 1.48
C VAL A 2 14.75 -57.36 1.25
N ASN A 3 15.34 -56.17 1.20
CA ASN A 3 14.84 -54.94 0.57
C ASN A 3 13.57 -54.29 1.12
N ASP A 4 13.75 -53.51 2.19
CA ASP A 4 12.93 -52.30 2.45
C ASP A 4 13.70 -50.99 2.19
N PHE A 5 15.03 -51.01 2.04
CA PHE A 5 15.83 -49.82 1.66
C PHE A 5 15.91 -49.56 0.13
N ASP A 6 15.70 -50.58 -0.71
CA ASP A 6 15.75 -50.44 -2.18
C ASP A 6 14.42 -49.94 -2.78
N LYS A 7 13.33 -49.92 -2.00
CA LYS A 7 12.03 -49.40 -2.46
C LYS A 7 11.88 -47.90 -2.23
N GLU A 8 12.55 -47.33 -1.22
CA GLU A 8 12.62 -45.87 -1.06
C GLU A 8 13.50 -45.23 -2.15
N LYS A 9 14.56 -45.92 -2.61
CA LYS A 9 15.42 -45.43 -3.70
C LYS A 9 14.67 -45.25 -5.04
N ASN A 10 13.77 -46.17 -5.39
CA ASN A 10 13.14 -46.18 -6.71
C ASN A 10 11.96 -45.22 -6.91
N VAL A 11 11.51 -44.49 -5.88
CA VAL A 11 10.42 -43.48 -6.00
C VAL A 11 10.93 -42.07 -5.70
N LEU A 12 12.11 -41.93 -5.09
CA LEU A 12 12.75 -40.65 -4.78
C LEU A 12 13.59 -40.06 -5.93
N ASP A 13 13.84 -40.83 -7.00
CA ASP A 13 14.83 -40.53 -8.05
C ASP A 13 14.31 -39.74 -9.27
N LEU A 14 13.08 -39.22 -9.30
CA LEU A 14 12.57 -38.55 -10.52
C LEU A 14 11.99 -37.13 -10.37
N TYR A 15 11.57 -36.69 -9.18
CA TYR A 15 10.76 -35.45 -9.11
C TYR A 15 11.16 -34.40 -8.07
N ASN A 16 12.04 -34.72 -7.12
CA ASN A 16 12.43 -33.75 -6.09
C ASN A 16 13.52 -32.75 -6.50
N PHE A 17 14.26 -33.01 -7.60
CA PHE A 17 15.47 -32.22 -7.92
C PHE A 17 15.29 -31.19 -9.02
N SER A 18 14.31 -31.36 -9.91
CA SER A 18 14.08 -30.45 -11.04
C SER A 18 13.71 -29.02 -10.62
N TYR A 19 13.13 -28.84 -9.43
CA TYR A 19 12.84 -27.50 -8.87
C TYR A 19 14.11 -26.72 -8.54
N ILE A 20 15.00 -27.36 -7.80
CA ILE A 20 16.32 -26.82 -7.48
C ILE A 20 17.09 -26.58 -8.78
N SER A 21 17.01 -27.50 -9.74
CA SER A 21 17.67 -27.37 -11.05
C SER A 21 17.19 -26.16 -11.84
N GLU A 22 15.88 -25.88 -11.88
CA GLU A 22 15.32 -24.72 -12.58
C GLU A 22 15.70 -23.39 -11.91
N LEU A 23 15.64 -23.35 -10.58
CA LEU A 23 16.12 -22.19 -9.81
C LEU A 23 17.61 -21.92 -10.08
N ILE A 24 18.42 -22.98 -10.06
CA ILE A 24 19.85 -22.91 -10.36
C ILE A 24 20.08 -22.50 -11.81
N LEU A 25 19.28 -23.00 -12.78
CA LEU A 25 19.34 -22.58 -14.18
C LEU A 25 19.11 -21.08 -14.31
N LYS A 26 18.09 -20.54 -13.63
CA LYS A 26 17.88 -19.10 -13.59
C LYS A 26 19.08 -18.35 -13.02
N TYR A 27 19.61 -18.80 -11.87
CA TYR A 27 20.80 -18.18 -11.30
C TYR A 27 22.03 -18.28 -12.21
N SER A 28 22.15 -19.35 -12.98
CA SER A 28 23.25 -19.53 -13.94
C SER A 28 23.17 -18.59 -15.16
N TYR A 29 22.01 -17.97 -15.39
CA TYR A 29 21.84 -16.90 -16.38
C TYR A 29 21.97 -15.50 -15.77
N GLU A 30 21.68 -15.34 -14.47
CA GLU A 30 21.81 -14.07 -13.74
C GLU A 30 23.24 -13.76 -13.29
N TYR A 31 24.02 -14.80 -12.96
CA TYR A 31 25.38 -14.68 -12.43
C TYR A 31 26.37 -15.38 -13.35
N GLU A 32 27.45 -14.68 -13.71
CA GLU A 32 28.56 -15.21 -14.52
C GLU A 32 29.32 -16.35 -13.80
N HIS A 33 29.36 -16.30 -12.47
CA HIS A 33 30.11 -17.26 -11.65
C HIS A 33 29.25 -17.81 -10.53
N LEU A 34 29.07 -19.14 -10.51
CA LEU A 34 28.16 -19.82 -9.60
C LEU A 34 28.85 -20.99 -8.90
N ILE A 35 28.61 -21.15 -7.60
CA ILE A 35 28.97 -22.36 -6.86
C ILE A 35 27.71 -22.95 -6.23
N ILE A 36 27.49 -24.22 -6.48
CA ILE A 36 26.36 -24.99 -5.99
C ILE A 36 26.90 -26.03 -5.01
N THR A 37 26.42 -25.99 -3.78
CA THR A 37 26.84 -26.89 -2.71
C THR A 37 25.68 -27.76 -2.21
N GLU A 38 25.88 -29.07 -2.10
CA GLU A 38 24.87 -30.05 -1.62
C GLU A 38 25.50 -31.25 -0.92
N HIS A 39 24.78 -31.91 -0.02
CA HIS A 39 25.27 -33.06 0.74
C HIS A 39 25.27 -34.39 -0.05
N SER A 40 24.49 -34.53 -1.13
CA SER A 40 24.48 -35.74 -1.99
C SER A 40 24.98 -35.47 -3.42
N TYR A 41 25.73 -36.44 -3.95
CA TYR A 41 26.30 -36.35 -5.30
C TYR A 41 25.26 -36.66 -6.39
N GLU A 42 24.36 -37.61 -6.12
CA GLU A 42 23.23 -37.95 -7.00
C GLU A 42 22.42 -36.68 -7.33
N CYS A 43 22.15 -35.83 -6.32
CA CYS A 43 21.49 -34.53 -6.51
C CYS A 43 22.25 -33.59 -7.45
N LEU A 44 23.57 -33.47 -7.27
CA LEU A 44 24.39 -32.58 -8.11
C LEU A 44 24.38 -33.07 -9.56
N LEU A 45 24.34 -34.39 -9.78
CA LEU A 45 24.29 -34.99 -11.11
C LEU A 45 22.96 -34.71 -11.83
N ASP A 46 21.84 -34.75 -11.12
CA ASP A 46 20.52 -34.41 -11.69
C ASP A 46 20.45 -32.95 -12.10
N ILE A 47 20.95 -32.04 -11.26
CA ILE A 47 21.05 -30.61 -11.58
C ILE A 47 21.97 -30.39 -12.78
N PHE A 48 23.11 -31.09 -12.82
CA PHE A 48 24.03 -31.07 -13.95
C PHE A 48 23.34 -31.48 -15.27
N ASN A 49 22.64 -32.61 -15.28
CA ASN A 49 21.95 -33.12 -16.47
C ASN A 49 20.93 -32.10 -17.00
N TYR A 50 20.19 -31.47 -16.10
CA TYR A 50 19.19 -30.45 -16.44
C TYR A 50 19.83 -29.22 -17.10
N LEU A 51 20.84 -28.64 -16.46
CA LEU A 51 21.54 -27.44 -16.96
C LEU A 51 22.22 -27.70 -18.29
N LEU A 52 22.93 -28.84 -18.41
CA LEU A 52 23.62 -29.21 -19.64
C LEU A 52 22.61 -29.35 -20.79
N SER A 53 21.44 -29.95 -20.55
CA SER A 53 20.39 -30.09 -21.56
C SER A 53 19.93 -28.73 -22.11
N ASP A 54 19.68 -27.77 -21.21
CA ASP A 54 19.21 -26.45 -21.59
C ASP A 54 20.27 -25.66 -22.37
N PHE A 55 21.51 -25.65 -21.88
CA PHE A 55 22.61 -24.94 -22.55
C PHE A 55 22.88 -25.51 -23.95
N LEU A 56 22.96 -26.83 -24.10
CA LEU A 56 23.20 -27.46 -25.39
C LEU A 56 22.06 -27.22 -26.37
N PHE A 57 20.79 -27.24 -25.91
CA PHE A 57 19.65 -26.90 -26.76
C PHE A 57 19.74 -25.44 -27.26
N ASN A 58 20.19 -24.53 -26.40
CA ASN A 58 20.43 -23.12 -26.70
C ASN A 58 21.76 -22.86 -27.44
N LYS A 59 22.34 -23.88 -28.06
CA LYS A 59 23.54 -23.80 -28.93
C LYS A 59 24.80 -23.34 -28.22
N LYS A 60 24.91 -23.60 -26.91
CA LYS A 60 26.09 -23.24 -26.12
C LYS A 60 27.13 -24.36 -26.15
N GLN A 61 28.40 -24.01 -26.37
CA GLN A 61 29.52 -24.95 -26.28
C GLN A 61 29.98 -25.07 -24.83
N ILE A 62 29.99 -26.30 -24.31
CA ILE A 62 30.22 -26.56 -22.88
C ILE A 62 31.49 -27.38 -22.67
N LEU A 63 32.29 -26.98 -21.68
CA LEU A 63 33.38 -27.80 -21.15
C LEU A 63 33.00 -28.33 -19.77
N VAL A 64 33.05 -29.65 -19.60
CA VAL A 64 32.79 -30.32 -18.32
C VAL A 64 34.11 -30.84 -17.76
N LEU A 65 34.44 -30.42 -16.54
CA LEU A 65 35.68 -30.77 -15.85
C LEU A 65 35.39 -31.55 -14.57
N SER A 66 35.98 -32.74 -14.43
CA SER A 66 35.94 -33.50 -13.18
C SER A 66 37.11 -34.48 -13.12
N ASN A 67 37.72 -34.66 -11.94
CA ASN A 67 38.63 -35.78 -11.70
C ASN A 67 37.92 -36.92 -10.99
N THR A 68 37.07 -36.58 -10.03
CA THR A 68 36.49 -37.56 -9.10
C THR A 68 35.33 -38.32 -9.71
N TYR A 69 34.54 -37.67 -10.57
CA TYR A 69 33.24 -38.20 -11.00
C TYR A 69 33.09 -38.30 -12.52
N ILE A 70 34.22 -38.40 -13.20
CA ILE A 70 34.28 -38.35 -14.66
C ILE A 70 33.55 -39.54 -15.32
N ASN A 71 33.43 -40.67 -14.64
CA ASN A 71 32.76 -41.86 -15.16
C ASN A 71 31.24 -41.72 -15.06
N GLU A 72 30.74 -41.26 -13.92
CA GLU A 72 29.32 -40.99 -13.67
C GLU A 72 28.78 -39.93 -14.64
N ILE A 73 29.57 -38.89 -14.92
CA ILE A 73 29.23 -37.88 -15.93
C ILE A 73 29.12 -38.52 -17.32
N LYS A 74 30.04 -39.41 -17.68
CA LYS A 74 30.03 -40.10 -18.99
C LYS A 74 28.85 -41.05 -19.16
N GLU A 75 28.37 -41.63 -18.06
CA GLU A 75 27.23 -42.55 -18.04
C GLU A 75 25.88 -41.82 -17.95
N SER A 76 25.87 -40.49 -17.79
CA SER A 76 24.63 -39.72 -17.74
C SER A 76 23.81 -39.82 -19.03
N GLU A 77 22.48 -39.74 -18.90
CA GLU A 77 21.53 -39.87 -20.02
C GLU A 77 21.81 -38.88 -21.16
N ILE A 78 22.16 -37.63 -20.81
CA ILE A 78 22.47 -36.60 -21.81
C ILE A 78 23.76 -36.89 -22.57
N ILE A 79 24.84 -37.27 -21.88
CA ILE A 79 26.13 -37.55 -22.52
C ILE A 79 26.04 -38.79 -23.40
N THR A 80 25.36 -39.83 -22.93
CA THR A 80 25.11 -41.05 -23.70
C THR A 80 24.25 -40.78 -24.94
N SER A 81 23.22 -39.93 -24.83
CA SER A 81 22.36 -39.52 -25.96
C SER A 81 23.08 -38.69 -27.04
N LEU A 82 24.06 -37.86 -26.64
CA LEU A 82 24.84 -37.07 -27.60
C LEU A 82 25.80 -37.94 -28.43
N GLY A 83 26.26 -39.06 -27.86
CA GLY A 83 27.11 -40.04 -28.55
C GLY A 83 28.42 -39.44 -29.07
N SER A 84 28.70 -39.61 -30.36
CA SER A 84 29.91 -39.10 -31.04
C SER A 84 30.05 -37.56 -30.99
N ARG A 85 28.99 -36.84 -30.62
CA ARG A 85 29.01 -35.38 -30.49
C ARG A 85 29.76 -34.89 -29.25
N VAL A 86 30.03 -35.76 -28.27
CA VAL A 86 30.83 -35.42 -27.09
C VAL A 86 32.28 -35.78 -27.32
N ILE A 87 33.19 -34.84 -27.09
CA ILE A 87 34.64 -35.10 -27.18
C ILE A 87 35.16 -35.39 -25.77
N GLN A 88 35.67 -36.61 -25.56
CA GLN A 88 36.33 -36.97 -24.31
C GLN A 88 37.81 -36.58 -24.38
N PHE A 89 38.17 -35.36 -23.97
CA PHE A 89 39.52 -34.82 -24.14
C PHE A 89 40.57 -35.54 -23.27
N LYS A 90 41.61 -36.07 -23.91
CA LYS A 90 42.83 -36.67 -23.33
C LYS A 90 44.06 -36.01 -23.96
N GLU A 91 45.24 -36.14 -23.34
CA GLU A 91 46.48 -35.43 -23.72
C GLU A 91 46.84 -35.48 -25.23
N ASN A 92 46.46 -36.53 -25.97
CA ASN A 92 46.79 -36.73 -27.39
C ASN A 92 45.57 -36.88 -28.32
N ILE A 93 44.52 -36.06 -28.15
CA ILE A 93 43.33 -36.18 -29.02
C ILE A 93 43.41 -35.30 -30.26
N ASP A 94 43.18 -35.96 -31.40
CA ASP A 94 42.94 -35.34 -32.70
C ASP A 94 41.47 -34.91 -32.78
N ILE A 95 41.23 -33.61 -32.54
CA ILE A 95 39.89 -33.02 -32.61
C ILE A 95 39.34 -33.10 -34.03
N ASP A 96 40.20 -33.00 -35.04
CA ASP A 96 39.81 -33.02 -36.45
C ASP A 96 39.27 -34.39 -36.84
N ALA A 97 39.88 -35.46 -36.32
CA ALA A 97 39.37 -36.82 -36.47
C ALA A 97 37.99 -36.99 -35.81
N CYS A 98 37.79 -36.46 -34.60
CA CYS A 98 36.49 -36.52 -33.92
C CYS A 98 35.39 -35.77 -34.68
N VAL A 99 35.69 -34.57 -35.20
CA VAL A 99 34.73 -33.79 -35.99
C VAL A 99 34.43 -34.47 -37.33
N LYS A 100 35.43 -35.08 -37.98
CA LYS A 100 35.21 -35.92 -39.18
C LYS A 100 34.26 -37.09 -38.90
N GLU A 101 34.43 -37.76 -37.77
CA GLU A 101 33.52 -38.84 -37.34
C GLU A 101 32.08 -38.33 -37.15
N GLN A 102 31.90 -37.16 -36.50
CA GLN A 102 30.59 -36.52 -36.35
C GLN A 102 29.95 -36.23 -37.72
N ILE A 103 30.71 -35.65 -38.65
CA ILE A 103 30.25 -35.34 -40.01
C ILE A 103 29.82 -36.62 -40.75
N LEU A 104 30.58 -37.71 -40.65
CA LEU A 104 30.25 -38.99 -41.28
C LEU A 104 29.00 -39.64 -40.67
N SER A 105 28.69 -39.32 -39.41
CA SER A 105 27.52 -39.81 -38.68
C SER A 105 26.24 -38.95 -38.87
N LEU A 106 26.30 -37.88 -39.66
CA LEU A 106 25.18 -36.95 -39.83
C LEU A 106 23.96 -37.60 -40.53
N PRO A 107 22.77 -37.62 -39.90
CA PRO A 107 21.56 -38.22 -40.46
C PRO A 107 20.98 -37.39 -41.61
N GLN A 108 20.30 -38.00 -42.60
CA GLN A 108 19.75 -37.31 -43.78
C GLN A 108 18.71 -36.21 -43.46
N LEU A 109 18.05 -36.27 -42.30
CA LEU A 109 16.99 -35.34 -41.89
C LEU A 109 17.53 -34.31 -40.89
N THR A 110 17.06 -33.06 -41.02
CA THR A 110 17.52 -31.90 -40.24
C THR A 110 16.79 -31.71 -38.89
N GLY A 111 15.72 -32.46 -38.62
CA GLY A 111 14.96 -32.31 -37.37
C GLY A 111 14.28 -30.94 -37.17
N LYS A 112 14.15 -30.10 -38.20
CA LYS A 112 13.56 -28.74 -38.10
C LYS A 112 12.19 -28.70 -37.43
N THR A 113 11.31 -29.66 -37.74
CA THR A 113 9.98 -29.79 -37.12
C THR A 113 10.06 -30.13 -35.64
N LEU A 114 11.04 -30.93 -35.24
CA LEU A 114 11.26 -31.29 -33.84
C LEU A 114 11.74 -30.07 -33.05
N ILE A 115 12.74 -29.36 -33.55
CA ILE A 115 13.28 -28.13 -32.94
C ILE A 115 12.19 -27.06 -32.84
N SER A 116 11.38 -26.87 -33.90
CA SER A 116 10.27 -25.90 -33.87
C SER A 116 9.20 -26.28 -32.85
N LYS A 117 8.91 -27.59 -32.70
CA LYS A 117 7.97 -28.09 -31.69
C LYS A 117 8.48 -27.84 -30.27
N VAL A 118 9.76 -28.11 -29.99
CA VAL A 118 10.36 -27.79 -28.68
C VAL A 118 10.30 -26.30 -28.40
N ASN A 119 10.65 -25.44 -29.37
CA ASN A 119 10.57 -23.99 -29.22
C ASN A 119 9.14 -23.47 -28.98
N LEU A 120 8.13 -24.05 -29.65
CA LEU A 120 6.73 -23.71 -29.43
C LEU A 120 6.28 -24.08 -28.01
N LEU A 121 6.64 -25.28 -27.54
CA LEU A 121 6.36 -25.72 -26.17
C LEU A 121 7.03 -24.80 -25.15
N SER A 122 8.31 -24.45 -25.32
CA SER A 122 8.99 -23.49 -24.44
C SER A 122 8.26 -22.15 -24.37
N ARG A 123 7.84 -21.59 -25.52
CA ARG A 123 7.10 -20.32 -25.54
C ARG A 123 5.75 -20.40 -24.85
N ASN A 124 5.03 -21.52 -25.00
CA ASN A 124 3.76 -21.74 -24.33
C ASN A 124 3.94 -21.83 -22.81
N ILE A 125 4.94 -22.61 -22.36
CA ILE A 125 5.34 -22.70 -20.95
C ILE A 125 5.62 -21.29 -20.41
N ASP A 126 6.51 -20.52 -21.06
CA ASP A 126 6.87 -19.16 -20.63
C ASP A 126 5.66 -18.24 -20.52
N LYS A 127 4.78 -18.27 -21.53
CA LYS A 127 3.56 -17.46 -21.55
C LYS A 127 2.64 -17.80 -20.37
N ASN A 128 2.40 -19.09 -20.13
CA ASN A 128 1.51 -19.56 -19.08
C ASN A 128 2.12 -19.34 -17.68
N VAL A 129 3.43 -19.56 -17.54
CA VAL A 129 4.22 -19.21 -16.35
C VAL A 129 4.09 -17.72 -16.01
N ASN A 130 4.24 -16.84 -17.01
CA ASN A 130 4.10 -15.40 -16.82
C ASN A 130 2.67 -14.99 -16.44
N LEU A 131 1.67 -15.67 -17.00
CA LEU A 131 0.28 -15.47 -16.61
C LEU A 131 0.05 -15.87 -15.14
N ILE A 132 0.50 -17.04 -14.72
CA ILE A 132 0.43 -17.46 -13.30
C ILE A 132 1.14 -16.47 -12.40
N ARG A 133 2.36 -16.04 -12.75
CA ARG A 133 3.10 -15.02 -11.99
C ARG A 133 2.28 -13.74 -11.84
N SER A 134 1.64 -13.26 -12.90
CA SER A 134 0.79 -12.06 -12.82
C SER A 134 -0.43 -12.23 -11.91
N ILE A 135 -0.99 -13.45 -11.84
CA ILE A 135 -2.08 -13.78 -10.93
C ILE A 135 -1.56 -13.78 -9.48
N LEU A 136 -0.46 -14.49 -9.22
CA LEU A 136 0.14 -14.57 -7.89
C LEU A 136 0.59 -13.20 -7.38
N SER A 137 1.25 -12.41 -8.22
CA SER A 137 1.73 -11.07 -7.88
C SER A 137 0.56 -10.15 -7.54
N PHE A 138 -0.53 -10.20 -8.32
CA PHE A 138 -1.76 -9.48 -7.98
C PHE A 138 -2.28 -9.85 -6.58
N PHE A 139 -2.23 -11.13 -6.19
CA PHE A 139 -2.70 -11.58 -4.89
C PHE A 139 -1.76 -11.27 -3.71
N THR A 140 -0.45 -11.27 -3.95
CA THR A 140 0.58 -11.30 -2.89
C THR A 140 1.46 -10.06 -2.83
N ASP A 141 1.50 -9.24 -3.88
CA ASP A 141 2.32 -8.04 -3.90
C ASP A 141 1.88 -7.05 -2.83
N GLN A 142 2.84 -6.70 -1.97
CA GLN A 142 2.72 -5.65 -0.98
C GLN A 142 3.67 -4.51 -1.34
N SER A 143 3.32 -3.30 -0.92
CA SER A 143 4.19 -2.13 -1.01
C SER A 143 4.32 -1.50 0.36
N GLU A 144 5.31 -0.62 0.56
CA GLU A 144 5.50 0.11 1.83
C GLU A 144 4.21 0.81 2.32
N LYS A 145 3.29 1.17 1.41
CA LYS A 145 2.06 1.92 1.73
C LYS A 145 0.77 1.09 1.68
N SER A 146 0.81 -0.13 1.16
CA SER A 146 -0.40 -0.92 0.86
C SER A 146 -0.13 -2.40 1.10
N LEU A 147 -1.02 -3.03 1.85
CA LEU A 147 -1.05 -4.48 2.06
C LEU A 147 -1.35 -5.22 0.76
N SER A 148 -0.98 -6.51 0.70
CA SER A 148 -1.41 -7.41 -0.37
C SER A 148 -2.93 -7.54 -0.39
N ILE A 149 -3.52 -7.86 -1.54
CA ILE A 149 -4.99 -8.05 -1.61
C ILE A 149 -5.43 -9.23 -0.73
N LEU A 150 -4.59 -10.27 -0.60
CA LEU A 150 -4.83 -11.40 0.29
C LEU A 150 -4.91 -10.96 1.76
N ASP A 151 -3.97 -10.12 2.22
CA ASP A 151 -4.00 -9.57 3.58
C ASP A 151 -5.24 -8.70 3.81
N LYS A 152 -5.63 -7.89 2.81
CA LYS A 152 -6.82 -7.04 2.90
C LYS A 152 -8.08 -7.86 3.08
N TYR A 153 -8.20 -8.95 2.31
CA TYR A 153 -9.29 -9.91 2.45
C TYR A 153 -9.30 -10.59 3.82
N THR A 154 -8.12 -11.01 4.30
CA THR A 154 -7.96 -11.65 5.61
C THR A 154 -8.31 -10.70 6.77
N ILE A 155 -8.00 -9.41 6.67
CA ILE A 155 -8.34 -8.42 7.70
C ILE A 155 -9.84 -8.07 7.65
N THR A 156 -10.39 -7.91 6.45
CA THR A 156 -11.81 -7.52 6.28
C THR A 156 -12.76 -8.67 6.65
N ASN A 157 -12.39 -9.92 6.35
CA ASN A 157 -13.14 -11.16 6.67
C ASN A 157 -14.54 -11.26 6.03
N ASN A 158 -14.88 -10.41 5.07
CA ASN A 158 -16.09 -10.51 4.23
C ASN A 158 -16.05 -9.44 3.15
N CYS A 159 -16.75 -9.64 2.04
CA CYS A 159 -17.09 -8.54 1.15
C CYS A 159 -18.29 -7.75 1.69
N LEU A 160 -18.24 -6.42 1.49
CA LEU A 160 -19.25 -5.52 2.01
C LEU A 160 -20.56 -5.66 1.22
N SER A 161 -21.57 -6.31 1.81
CA SER A 161 -22.89 -6.43 1.21
C SER A 161 -23.78 -5.23 1.53
N LYS A 162 -24.85 -5.00 0.74
CA LYS A 162 -25.85 -3.96 1.03
C LYS A 162 -26.58 -4.15 2.36
N TYR A 163 -26.54 -5.37 2.91
CA TYR A 163 -27.15 -5.73 4.19
C TYR A 163 -26.18 -5.58 5.37
N ASP A 164 -24.90 -5.32 5.10
CA ASP A 164 -23.90 -5.05 6.14
C ASP A 164 -24.14 -3.68 6.77
N TYR A 165 -24.09 -3.58 8.10
CA TYR A 165 -24.30 -2.33 8.82
C TYR A 165 -23.25 -1.27 8.46
N LEU A 166 -22.04 -1.69 8.04
CA LEU A 166 -20.97 -0.82 7.58
C LEU A 166 -21.23 -0.25 6.18
N PHE A 167 -22.14 -0.84 5.40
CA PHE A 167 -22.41 -0.42 4.02
C PHE A 167 -22.79 1.06 3.91
N LYS A 168 -23.61 1.55 4.85
CA LYS A 168 -24.01 2.97 4.87
C LYS A 168 -22.82 3.91 5.07
N TYR A 169 -21.84 3.51 5.90
CA TYR A 169 -20.64 4.30 6.16
C TYR A 169 -19.67 4.20 5.00
N TYR A 170 -19.49 3.00 4.45
CA TYR A 170 -18.65 2.77 3.29
C TYR A 170 -19.11 3.57 2.07
N LYS A 171 -20.41 3.68 1.81
CA LYS A 171 -20.92 4.49 0.69
C LYS A 171 -20.40 5.93 0.74
N ILE A 172 -20.40 6.54 1.93
CA ILE A 172 -19.90 7.90 2.13
C ILE A 172 -18.37 7.93 2.03
N PHE A 173 -17.69 6.97 2.65
CA PHE A 173 -16.24 6.82 2.60
C PHE A 173 -15.73 6.71 1.16
N ARG A 174 -16.34 5.83 0.36
CA ARG A 174 -16.03 5.60 -1.05
C ARG A 174 -16.20 6.84 -1.92
N ILE A 175 -17.23 7.65 -1.68
CA ILE A 175 -17.46 8.89 -2.45
C ILE A 175 -16.42 9.95 -2.08
N LYS A 176 -16.15 10.10 -0.79
CA LYS A 176 -15.26 11.16 -0.28
C LYS A 176 -13.78 10.82 -0.40
N LYS A 177 -13.44 9.53 -0.48
CA LYS A 177 -12.07 9.00 -0.54
C LYS A 177 -11.13 9.64 0.51
N PRO A 178 -11.53 9.69 1.80
CA PRO A 178 -10.72 10.31 2.82
C PRO A 178 -9.46 9.46 3.07
N LEU A 179 -8.39 10.10 3.55
CA LEU A 179 -7.18 9.40 4.02
C LEU A 179 -6.42 8.59 2.95
N GLU A 180 -6.65 8.82 1.65
CA GLU A 180 -5.96 8.11 0.55
C GLU A 180 -4.42 8.21 0.64
N LYS A 181 -3.90 9.34 1.15
CA LYS A 181 -2.45 9.59 1.27
C LYS A 181 -1.75 8.80 2.37
N TYR A 182 -2.49 8.17 3.29
CA TYR A 182 -1.93 7.44 4.43
C TYR A 182 -2.00 5.93 4.20
N SER A 183 -1.04 5.20 4.75
CA SER A 183 -1.04 3.73 4.75
C SER A 183 -2.06 3.15 5.74
N TYR A 184 -2.38 1.86 5.58
CA TYR A 184 -3.25 1.15 6.52
C TYR A 184 -2.67 1.16 7.95
N SER A 185 -1.36 0.92 8.11
CA SER A 185 -0.70 0.84 9.42
C SER A 185 -0.70 2.19 10.16
N GLU A 186 -0.48 3.30 9.46
CA GLU A 186 -0.60 4.66 10.01
C GLU A 186 -2.01 4.92 10.51
N ILE A 187 -3.03 4.61 9.71
CA ILE A 187 -4.43 4.81 10.09
C ILE A 187 -4.81 3.90 11.26
N TYR A 188 -4.49 2.61 11.19
CA TYR A 188 -4.81 1.64 12.24
C TYR A 188 -4.19 2.04 13.59
N SER A 189 -2.91 2.39 13.60
CA SER A 189 -2.21 2.83 14.81
C SER A 189 -2.79 4.14 15.36
N THR A 190 -3.14 5.09 14.50
CA THR A 190 -3.76 6.36 14.90
C THR A 190 -5.16 6.16 15.46
N VAL A 191 -5.99 5.35 14.81
CA VAL A 191 -7.33 4.99 15.28
C VAL A 191 -7.27 4.36 16.67
N ASN A 192 -6.36 3.40 16.89
CA ASN A 192 -6.18 2.77 18.19
C ASN A 192 -5.74 3.77 19.28
N LYS A 193 -4.82 4.70 18.96
CA LYS A 193 -4.43 5.78 19.88
C LYS A 193 -5.63 6.66 20.25
N LEU A 194 -6.44 7.05 19.27
CA LEU A 194 -7.61 7.90 19.48
C LEU A 194 -8.67 7.20 20.35
N ILE A 195 -8.97 5.93 20.09
CA ILE A 195 -9.97 5.14 20.85
C ILE A 195 -9.56 4.96 22.30
N ASN A 196 -8.26 4.75 22.57
CA ASN A 196 -7.74 4.54 23.91
C ASN A 196 -7.58 5.84 24.72
N SER A 197 -8.11 6.96 24.22
CA SER A 197 -7.98 8.29 24.85
C SER A 197 -9.33 8.98 25.00
N ASP A 198 -9.41 10.01 25.86
CA ASP A 198 -10.62 10.84 26.00
C ASP A 198 -10.75 11.91 24.90
N VAL A 199 -9.85 11.93 23.89
CA VAL A 199 -9.82 12.95 22.84
C VAL A 199 -11.13 13.04 22.08
N ILE A 200 -11.85 11.93 21.86
CA ILE A 200 -13.13 11.93 21.12
C ILE A 200 -14.17 12.84 21.80
N LYS A 201 -14.34 12.69 23.12
CA LYS A 201 -15.29 13.51 23.90
C LYS A 201 -14.89 14.98 23.88
N ARG A 202 -13.58 15.25 24.04
CA ARG A 202 -13.01 16.61 24.00
C ARG A 202 -13.21 17.23 22.62
N TYR A 203 -13.00 16.48 21.55
CA TYR A 203 -13.20 16.89 20.16
C TYR A 203 -14.66 17.23 19.86
N ILE A 204 -15.61 16.41 20.30
CA ILE A 204 -17.05 16.71 20.16
C ILE A 204 -17.39 18.01 20.88
N ARG A 205 -16.90 18.20 22.11
CA ARG A 205 -17.13 19.42 22.90
C ARG A 205 -16.53 20.64 22.20
N TYR A 206 -15.31 20.51 21.67
CA TYR A 206 -14.64 21.54 20.88
C TYR A 206 -15.45 21.94 19.65
N ARG A 207 -15.85 20.97 18.82
CA ARG A 207 -16.63 21.24 17.59
C ARG A 207 -18.00 21.85 17.89
N ARG A 208 -18.68 21.42 18.95
CA ARG A 208 -19.94 22.04 19.41
C ARG A 208 -19.73 23.49 19.83
N PHE A 209 -18.60 23.80 20.47
CA PHE A 209 -18.22 25.15 20.84
C PHE A 209 -17.91 26.00 19.60
N THR A 210 -17.06 25.55 18.68
CA THR A 210 -16.66 26.33 17.49
C THR A 210 -17.82 26.58 16.52
N ASN A 211 -18.77 25.65 16.44
CA ASN A 211 -19.92 25.77 15.52
C ASN A 211 -21.07 26.60 16.11
N ASN A 212 -21.00 27.02 17.37
CA ASN A 212 -22.07 27.76 18.02
C ASN A 212 -22.00 29.25 17.66
N ASN A 213 -23.10 29.76 17.08
CA ASN A 213 -23.20 31.16 16.64
C ASN A 213 -23.03 32.17 17.78
N MET A 214 -23.39 31.83 19.02
CA MET A 214 -23.28 32.74 20.16
C MET A 214 -21.82 33.10 20.47
N ILE A 215 -20.87 32.22 20.16
CA ILE A 215 -19.44 32.46 20.42
C ILE A 215 -18.83 33.42 19.38
N LYS A 216 -19.48 33.60 18.22
CA LYS A 216 -19.00 34.49 17.16
C LYS A 216 -18.96 35.97 17.56
N ILE A 217 -19.59 36.35 18.68
CA ILE A 217 -19.50 37.70 19.23
C ILE A 217 -18.11 38.03 19.79
N LEU A 218 -17.30 37.02 20.09
CA LEU A 218 -15.96 37.20 20.63
C LEU A 218 -14.92 37.26 19.51
N LYS A 219 -13.82 37.97 19.72
CA LYS A 219 -12.69 38.01 18.79
C LYS A 219 -12.05 36.62 18.64
N ASP A 220 -11.42 36.39 17.50
CA ASP A 220 -10.82 35.08 17.18
C ASP A 220 -9.56 34.80 18.02
N LYS A 221 -8.86 35.86 18.45
CA LYS A 221 -7.71 35.79 19.36
C LYS A 221 -8.07 36.48 20.68
N ILE A 222 -8.09 35.72 21.76
CA ILE A 222 -8.42 36.18 23.11
C ILE A 222 -7.27 35.83 24.05
N ASN A 223 -6.85 36.78 24.88
CA ASN A 223 -5.91 36.50 25.96
C ASN A 223 -6.64 35.78 27.10
N TYR A 224 -6.50 34.45 27.13
CA TYR A 224 -7.17 33.62 28.13
C TYR A 224 -6.78 33.94 29.58
N ASN A 225 -5.63 34.58 29.82
CA ASN A 225 -5.19 34.92 31.17
C ASN A 225 -5.93 36.13 31.75
N GLU A 226 -6.62 36.90 30.90
CA GLU A 226 -7.38 38.09 31.30
C GLU A 226 -8.88 37.79 31.48
N LEU A 227 -9.33 36.59 31.10
CA LEU A 227 -10.75 36.25 31.13
C LEU A 227 -11.32 36.23 32.55
N ASP A 228 -10.58 35.74 33.54
CA ASP A 228 -11.03 35.70 34.94
C ASP A 228 -11.25 37.12 35.52
N LEU A 229 -10.35 38.05 35.17
CA LEU A 229 -10.48 39.47 35.52
C LEU A 229 -11.74 40.08 34.88
N ILE A 230 -11.98 39.76 33.62
CA ILE A 230 -13.10 40.30 32.85
C ILE A 230 -14.43 39.72 33.36
N ILE A 231 -14.49 38.44 33.67
CA ILE A 231 -15.64 37.80 34.33
C ILE A 231 -15.95 38.51 35.65
N SER A 232 -14.92 38.79 36.46
CA SER A 232 -15.06 39.49 37.74
C SER A 232 -15.61 40.92 37.57
N LYS A 233 -15.10 41.68 36.59
CA LYS A 233 -15.62 43.02 36.26
C LYS A 233 -17.06 42.99 35.78
N ILE A 234 -17.46 41.99 34.99
CA ILE A 234 -18.87 41.83 34.58
C ILE A 234 -19.73 41.55 35.82
N ASP A 235 -19.26 40.70 36.74
CA ASP A 235 -19.99 40.40 37.98
C ASP A 235 -20.19 41.60 38.88
N GLU A 236 -19.18 42.47 39.00
CA GLU A 236 -19.30 43.75 39.70
C GLU A 236 -20.40 44.62 39.08
N LEU A 237 -20.43 44.77 37.75
CA LEU A 237 -21.44 45.57 37.05
C LEU A 237 -22.86 44.98 37.13
N VAL A 238 -23.00 43.65 37.11
CA VAL A 238 -24.31 42.99 37.22
C VAL A 238 -24.88 43.13 38.63
N LYS A 239 -24.03 43.10 39.67
CA LYS A 239 -24.43 43.27 41.07
C LYS A 239 -24.66 44.73 41.46
N ASP A 240 -24.08 45.67 40.72
CA ASP A 240 -24.26 47.11 40.91
C ASP A 240 -25.74 47.48 40.64
N ALA A 241 -26.49 47.74 41.72
CA ALA A 241 -27.88 48.15 41.65
C ALA A 241 -28.06 49.52 40.96
N GLU A 242 -27.01 50.35 40.99
CA GLU A 242 -26.96 51.69 40.43
C GLU A 242 -26.40 51.70 39.00
N PHE A 243 -26.04 50.55 38.42
CA PHE A 243 -25.60 50.45 37.03
C PHE A 243 -26.80 50.53 36.06
N LYS A 244 -27.40 51.72 36.00
CA LYS A 244 -28.45 52.10 35.05
C LYS A 244 -28.21 53.53 34.62
N ILE A 245 -28.12 53.76 33.31
CA ILE A 245 -28.02 55.12 32.80
C ILE A 245 -29.37 55.84 32.97
N SER A 246 -29.33 57.03 33.54
CA SER A 246 -30.47 57.94 33.60
C SER A 246 -30.15 59.20 32.81
N PHE A 247 -30.90 59.44 31.73
CA PHE A 247 -30.87 60.73 31.05
C PHE A 247 -31.79 61.71 31.78
N ILE A 248 -31.42 62.99 31.77
CA ILE A 248 -32.38 64.05 32.04
C ILE A 248 -33.38 64.04 30.88
N GLU A 249 -34.65 63.77 31.19
CA GLU A 249 -35.72 63.69 30.19
C GLU A 249 -36.33 65.08 29.93
N SER A 250 -36.22 65.54 28.69
CA SER A 250 -36.83 66.76 28.20
C SER A 250 -37.21 66.62 26.73
N GLN A 251 -37.81 67.67 26.16
CA GLN A 251 -38.08 67.75 24.72
C GLN A 251 -36.81 67.82 23.85
N TYR A 252 -35.63 68.01 24.47
CA TYR A 252 -34.34 68.16 23.81
C TYR A 252 -33.52 66.85 23.79
N THR A 253 -33.80 65.92 24.71
CA THR A 253 -33.01 64.70 24.92
C THR A 253 -32.88 63.83 23.67
N SER A 254 -33.89 63.79 22.80
CA SER A 254 -33.83 63.02 21.55
C SER A 254 -32.75 63.52 20.58
N ASP A 255 -32.57 64.85 20.48
CA ASP A 255 -31.54 65.44 19.61
C ASP A 255 -30.13 65.15 20.13
N PHE A 256 -29.95 65.10 21.45
CA PHE A 256 -28.70 64.65 22.07
C PHE A 256 -28.40 63.19 21.74
N ILE A 257 -29.37 62.29 21.96
CA ILE A 257 -29.23 60.85 21.70
C ILE A 257 -28.90 60.58 20.22
N GLU A 258 -29.60 61.24 19.29
CA GLU A 258 -29.37 61.11 17.85
C GLU A 258 -27.97 61.58 17.46
N THR A 259 -27.57 62.77 17.93
CA THR A 259 -26.26 63.35 17.58
C THR A 259 -25.12 62.55 18.21
N PHE A 260 -25.27 62.08 19.44
CA PHE A 260 -24.26 61.26 20.11
C PHE A 260 -24.13 59.87 19.46
N SER A 261 -25.23 59.29 18.96
CA SER A 261 -25.19 58.04 18.19
C SER A 261 -24.37 58.16 16.89
N ILE A 262 -24.39 59.34 16.27
CA ILE A 262 -23.62 59.67 15.05
C ILE A 262 -22.17 60.02 15.39
N ASN A 263 -21.94 60.74 16.50
CA ASN A 263 -20.63 61.15 16.97
C ASN A 263 -20.37 60.73 18.44
N PRO A 264 -19.95 59.47 18.68
CA PRO A 264 -19.64 58.94 20.02
C PRO A 264 -18.50 59.67 20.74
N ASP A 265 -17.63 60.36 20.00
CA ASP A 265 -16.47 61.09 20.53
C ASP A 265 -16.80 62.58 20.76
N MET A 266 -18.09 62.91 20.88
CA MET A 266 -18.58 64.27 21.10
C MET A 266 -17.84 64.94 22.26
N LYS A 267 -17.18 66.07 21.98
CA LYS A 267 -16.49 66.90 22.96
C LYS A 267 -17.38 68.04 23.42
N TYR A 268 -16.94 68.74 24.46
CA TYR A 268 -17.61 69.93 24.99
C TYR A 268 -17.92 70.99 23.90
N ASN A 269 -17.03 71.16 22.91
CA ASN A 269 -17.27 72.11 21.81
C ASN A 269 -18.41 71.68 20.88
N ASP A 270 -18.59 70.37 20.68
CA ASP A 270 -19.67 69.81 19.87
C ASP A 270 -21.02 69.98 20.58
N ILE A 271 -21.05 69.92 21.92
CA ILE A 271 -22.23 70.25 22.73
C ILE A 271 -22.66 71.69 22.48
N ASN A 272 -21.75 72.67 22.53
CA ASN A 272 -22.13 74.07 22.33
C ASN A 272 -22.79 74.30 20.95
N ASN A 273 -22.29 73.63 19.91
CA ASN A 273 -22.89 73.69 18.58
C ASN A 273 -24.28 73.04 18.54
N LEU A 274 -24.43 71.87 19.15
CA LEU A 274 -25.72 71.17 19.21
C LEU A 274 -26.76 71.96 20.03
N VAL A 275 -26.36 72.53 21.17
CA VAL A 275 -27.18 73.39 22.01
C VAL A 275 -27.73 74.56 21.20
N ASN A 276 -26.89 75.23 20.40
CA ASN A 276 -27.35 76.32 19.54
C ASN A 276 -28.40 75.84 18.55
N ILE A 277 -28.11 74.76 17.81
CA ILE A 277 -29.03 74.20 16.80
C ILE A 277 -30.37 73.82 17.43
N VAL A 278 -30.35 73.15 18.58
CA VAL A 278 -31.55 72.68 19.27
C VAL A 278 -32.31 73.84 19.91
N ASN A 279 -31.62 74.81 20.52
CA ASN A 279 -32.26 75.98 21.09
C ASN A 279 -32.97 76.81 20.00
N PHE A 280 -32.34 76.96 18.82
CA PHE A 280 -33.01 77.53 17.65
C PHE A 280 -34.20 76.68 17.19
N LYS A 281 -34.05 75.35 17.07
CA LYS A 281 -35.12 74.44 16.62
C LYS A 281 -36.41 74.57 17.45
N TYR A 282 -36.28 74.61 18.78
CA TYR A 282 -37.43 74.58 19.69
C TYR A 282 -37.86 75.97 20.19
N ASN A 283 -36.91 76.89 20.41
CA ASN A 283 -37.17 78.17 21.10
C ASN A 283 -37.06 79.40 20.20
N TYR A 284 -36.83 79.27 18.89
CA TYR A 284 -36.76 80.41 17.95
C TYR A 284 -38.03 81.27 17.89
N HIS A 285 -39.19 80.72 18.28
CA HIS A 285 -40.43 81.48 18.40
C HIS A 285 -40.32 82.67 19.39
N LEU A 286 -39.39 82.61 20.35
CA LEU A 286 -39.08 83.70 21.28
C LEU A 286 -38.35 84.86 20.59
N LEU A 287 -37.64 84.58 19.48
CA LEU A 287 -36.88 85.57 18.71
C LEU A 287 -37.70 86.21 17.58
N THR A 288 -38.87 85.64 17.23
CA THR A 288 -39.71 86.13 16.12
C THR A 288 -40.94 86.90 16.61
N GLN A 289 -41.10 88.14 16.13
CA GLN A 289 -42.33 88.91 16.37
C GLN A 289 -43.50 88.30 15.59
N LYS A 290 -44.61 87.97 16.26
CA LYS A 290 -45.90 87.79 15.56
C LYS A 290 -46.28 89.12 14.88
N LYS A 291 -46.19 89.21 13.55
CA LYS A 291 -46.82 90.28 12.76
C LYS A 291 -48.34 90.22 12.99
N LYS A 292 -48.85 90.97 13.97
CA LYS A 292 -50.28 91.32 14.05
C LYS A 292 -50.51 92.56 13.19
N ASN A 293 -51.46 92.45 12.25
CA ASN A 293 -51.85 93.48 11.29
C ASN A 293 -52.03 94.87 11.94
N LYS A 294 -51.46 95.88 11.29
CA LYS A 294 -51.47 97.29 11.71
C LYS A 294 -52.82 97.93 11.41
N PHE A 295 -53.57 98.31 12.45
CA PHE A 295 -54.40 99.52 12.47
C PHE A 295 -54.45 100.01 13.94
N PHE A 296 -53.97 101.24 14.19
CA PHE A 296 -53.75 101.94 15.49
C PHE A 296 -52.57 101.43 16.35
N GLY A 297 -51.69 102.21 17.00
CA GLY A 297 -51.51 103.65 17.20
C GLY A 297 -50.49 103.85 18.36
N LEU A 298 -49.38 104.54 18.09
CA LEU A 298 -48.42 105.30 18.94
C LEU A 298 -48.08 105.01 20.44
N PHE A 299 -48.52 103.93 21.10
CA PHE A 299 -48.07 103.58 22.48
C PHE A 299 -47.59 102.12 22.65
N LYS A 300 -46.65 101.66 21.82
CA LYS A 300 -46.12 100.27 21.86
C LYS A 300 -44.59 100.12 21.89
N ASN A 301 -43.84 101.13 22.32
CA ASN A 301 -42.36 101.03 22.28
C ASN A 301 -41.73 100.52 23.59
N LYS A 302 -42.22 100.88 24.79
CA LYS A 302 -41.62 100.39 26.06
C LYS A 302 -42.01 98.94 26.42
N LYS A 303 -43.28 98.55 26.26
CA LYS A 303 -43.76 97.20 26.62
C LYS A 303 -43.19 96.11 25.70
N ASN A 304 -43.12 96.40 24.38
CA ASN A 304 -42.48 95.50 23.42
C ASN A 304 -40.98 95.34 23.62
N LEU A 305 -40.25 96.39 24.05
CA LEU A 305 -38.81 96.28 24.35
C LEU A 305 -38.57 95.41 25.58
N ILE A 306 -39.37 95.57 26.65
CA ILE A 306 -39.30 94.74 27.86
C ILE A 306 -39.67 93.28 27.53
N ASP A 307 -40.71 93.05 26.73
CA ASP A 307 -41.10 91.70 26.30
C ASP A 307 -40.03 91.06 25.38
N GLN A 308 -39.33 91.85 24.56
CA GLN A 308 -38.20 91.39 23.75
C GLN A 308 -36.96 91.06 24.59
N GLU A 309 -36.61 91.90 25.57
CA GLU A 309 -35.53 91.64 26.53
C GLU A 309 -35.83 90.40 27.38
N ASN A 310 -37.07 90.23 27.83
CA ASN A 310 -37.51 89.04 28.57
C ASN A 310 -37.46 87.78 27.69
N ASN A 311 -37.90 87.86 26.42
CA ASN A 311 -37.83 86.72 25.50
C ASN A 311 -36.39 86.35 25.13
N LEU A 312 -35.50 87.32 24.95
CA LEU A 312 -34.07 87.09 24.72
C LEU A 312 -33.43 86.46 25.97
N THR A 313 -33.77 86.96 27.16
CA THR A 313 -33.32 86.39 28.43
C THR A 313 -33.81 84.95 28.60
N ASN A 314 -35.08 84.67 28.27
CA ASN A 314 -35.62 83.32 28.28
C ASN A 314 -34.95 82.40 27.24
N PHE A 315 -34.66 82.90 26.04
CA PHE A 315 -33.94 82.15 25.01
C PHE A 315 -32.53 81.75 25.47
N VAL A 316 -31.80 82.67 26.13
CA VAL A 316 -30.49 82.41 26.73
C VAL A 316 -30.60 81.47 27.93
N ASN A 317 -31.66 81.60 28.75
CA ASN A 317 -31.91 80.68 29.86
C ASN A 317 -32.19 79.25 29.37
N PHE A 318 -32.97 79.08 28.30
CA PHE A 318 -33.19 77.77 27.67
C PHE A 318 -31.89 77.22 27.06
N GLU A 319 -31.07 78.07 26.42
CA GLU A 319 -29.73 77.67 25.94
C GLU A 319 -28.88 77.06 27.06
N ASN A 320 -28.82 77.76 28.20
CA ASN A 320 -28.07 77.30 29.38
C ASN A 320 -28.68 76.02 29.99
N GLN A 321 -30.01 75.88 29.99
CA GLN A 321 -30.68 74.67 30.45
C GLN A 321 -30.36 73.47 29.55
N ILE A 322 -30.48 73.62 28.23
CA ILE A 322 -30.13 72.57 27.25
C ILE A 322 -28.66 72.21 27.39
N LYS A 323 -27.78 73.19 27.56
CA LYS A 323 -26.35 72.97 27.77
C LYS A 323 -26.06 72.17 29.02
N ASN A 324 -26.65 72.53 30.16
CA ASN A 324 -26.47 71.80 31.41
C ASN A 324 -27.02 70.38 31.30
N GLU A 325 -28.19 70.21 30.67
CA GLU A 325 -28.76 68.89 30.37
C GLU A 325 -27.78 68.01 29.59
N TYR A 326 -27.23 68.52 28.48
CA TYR A 326 -26.35 67.76 27.62
C TYR A 326 -25.00 67.46 28.26
N LEU A 327 -24.48 68.36 29.11
CA LEU A 327 -23.25 68.11 29.86
C LEU A 327 -23.44 66.98 30.87
N ILE A 328 -24.52 67.00 31.65
CA ILE A 328 -24.83 65.93 32.62
C ILE A 328 -25.06 64.61 31.88
N ASN A 329 -25.82 64.63 30.78
CA ASN A 329 -26.05 63.43 29.96
C ASN A 329 -24.74 62.89 29.36
N LEU A 330 -23.84 63.76 28.87
CA LEU A 330 -22.53 63.36 28.34
C LEU A 330 -21.62 62.78 29.44
N GLU A 331 -21.58 63.39 30.62
CA GLU A 331 -20.82 62.90 31.78
C GLU A 331 -21.30 61.51 32.22
N ASN A 332 -22.61 61.33 32.36
CA ASN A 332 -23.23 60.04 32.69
C ASN A 332 -22.87 58.97 31.65
N LEU A 333 -22.99 59.30 30.36
CA LEU A 333 -22.72 58.37 29.28
C LEU A 333 -21.23 57.98 29.25
N ASN A 334 -20.32 58.94 29.36
CA ASN A 334 -18.88 58.69 29.44
C ASN A 334 -18.48 57.84 30.65
N PHE A 335 -19.11 58.04 31.81
CA PHE A 335 -18.91 57.20 32.99
C PHE A 335 -19.27 55.73 32.72
N HIS A 336 -20.44 55.46 32.15
CA HIS A 336 -20.87 54.09 31.82
C HIS A 336 -20.03 53.47 30.69
N LEU A 337 -19.62 54.25 29.68
CA LEU A 337 -18.73 53.75 28.61
C LEU A 337 -17.36 53.34 29.14
N ASN A 338 -16.80 54.13 30.04
CA ASN A 338 -15.52 53.80 30.67
C ASN A 338 -15.62 52.51 31.49
N LYS A 339 -16.74 52.30 32.22
CA LYS A 339 -17.03 51.03 32.91
C LYS A 339 -17.10 49.83 31.96
N LEU A 340 -17.58 49.99 30.72
CA LEU A 340 -17.71 48.91 29.73
C LEU A 340 -16.51 48.73 28.79
N LYS A 341 -15.55 49.66 28.81
CA LYS A 341 -14.42 49.72 27.88
C LYS A 341 -13.63 48.40 27.76
N PHE A 342 -13.49 47.66 28.85
CA PHE A 342 -12.78 46.38 28.89
C PHE A 342 -13.41 45.30 27.98
N LEU A 343 -14.71 45.39 27.69
CA LEU A 343 -15.38 44.45 26.78
C LEU A 343 -14.94 44.63 25.33
N LYS A 344 -14.43 45.81 24.96
CA LYS A 344 -13.89 46.09 23.62
C LYS A 344 -12.70 45.19 23.29
N ASP A 345 -11.98 44.71 24.30
CA ASP A 345 -10.80 43.89 24.12
C ASP A 345 -11.15 42.45 23.73
N ILE A 346 -12.33 41.95 24.15
CA ILE A 346 -12.80 40.59 23.84
C ILE A 346 -13.87 40.56 22.75
N LEU A 347 -14.80 41.52 22.70
CA LEU A 347 -15.92 41.50 21.75
C LEU A 347 -15.48 41.92 20.34
N LYS A 348 -16.09 41.32 19.32
CA LYS A 348 -16.01 41.84 17.96
C LYS A 348 -16.67 43.23 17.90
N LYS A 349 -16.24 44.04 16.92
CA LYS A 349 -16.64 45.44 16.80
C LYS A 349 -18.18 45.58 16.73
N GLU A 350 -18.82 44.68 16.00
CA GLU A 350 -20.27 44.66 15.79
C GLU A 350 -21.02 44.43 17.12
N ALA A 351 -20.61 43.43 17.88
CA ALA A 351 -21.22 43.10 19.18
C ALA A 351 -20.98 44.20 20.24
N TYR A 352 -19.81 44.83 20.21
CA TYR A 352 -19.50 45.98 21.08
C TYR A 352 -20.35 47.20 20.70
N ASN A 353 -20.53 47.47 19.41
CA ASN A 353 -21.39 48.56 18.93
C ASN A 353 -22.87 48.32 19.25
N GLU A 354 -23.34 47.07 19.21
CA GLU A 354 -24.70 46.75 19.65
C GLU A 354 -24.90 47.06 21.14
N LEU A 355 -23.95 46.65 21.99
CA LEU A 355 -23.95 46.97 23.43
C LEU A 355 -23.98 48.50 23.64
N PHE A 356 -23.16 49.23 22.89
CA PHE A 356 -23.10 50.69 22.91
C PHE A 356 -24.44 51.34 22.53
N ASN A 357 -25.08 50.88 21.47
CA ASN A 357 -26.37 51.41 21.04
C ASN A 357 -27.47 51.18 22.07
N LYS A 358 -27.46 50.03 22.76
CA LYS A 358 -28.42 49.73 23.84
C LYS A 358 -28.19 50.62 25.06
N LEU A 359 -26.92 50.91 25.40
CA LEU A 359 -26.59 51.88 26.45
C LEU A 359 -27.15 53.27 26.12
N ILE A 360 -26.97 53.76 24.89
CA ILE A 360 -27.46 55.08 24.46
C ILE A 360 -28.99 55.17 24.53
N LYS A 361 -29.70 54.07 24.26
CA LYS A 361 -31.16 54.01 24.33
C LYS A 361 -31.71 53.92 25.76
N GLY A 362 -30.84 53.83 26.77
CA GLY A 362 -31.25 53.65 28.16
C GLY A 362 -31.78 52.26 28.48
N GLU A 363 -31.46 51.25 27.67
CA GLU A 363 -31.86 49.86 27.91
C GLU A 363 -31.07 49.27 29.10
N ASP A 364 -31.71 48.38 29.86
CA ASP A 364 -31.02 47.63 30.93
C ASP A 364 -30.05 46.61 30.32
N LEU A 365 -28.77 46.77 30.61
CA LEU A 365 -27.71 45.92 30.07
C LEU A 365 -27.46 44.65 30.88
N LYS A 366 -28.10 44.47 32.05
CA LYS A 366 -27.82 43.35 32.96
C LYS A 366 -27.98 41.99 32.29
N GLU A 367 -29.06 41.77 31.55
CA GLU A 367 -29.30 40.50 30.86
C GLU A 367 -28.23 40.19 29.81
N ILE A 368 -27.79 41.21 29.08
CA ILE A 368 -26.74 41.11 28.05
C ILE A 368 -25.38 40.82 28.68
N LEU A 369 -25.07 41.50 29.79
CA LEU A 369 -23.84 41.27 30.55
C LEU A 369 -23.81 39.85 31.13
N VAL A 370 -24.93 39.35 31.67
CA VAL A 370 -25.07 37.95 32.12
C VAL A 370 -24.87 36.97 30.96
N LEU A 371 -25.40 37.25 29.78
CA LEU A 371 -25.19 36.45 28.59
C LEU A 371 -23.72 36.43 28.17
N TYR A 372 -23.06 37.60 28.12
CA TYR A 372 -21.64 37.72 27.79
C TYR A 372 -20.78 36.99 28.80
N LYS A 373 -21.07 37.09 30.10
CA LYS A 373 -20.43 36.29 31.14
C LYS A 373 -20.53 34.79 30.87
N LYS A 374 -21.73 34.29 30.54
CA LYS A 374 -21.93 32.87 30.20
C LYS A 374 -21.08 32.44 29.01
N ILE A 375 -21.03 33.25 27.96
CA ILE A 375 -20.24 32.97 26.75
C ILE A 375 -18.74 32.99 27.06
N ILE A 376 -18.25 33.96 27.83
CA ILE A 376 -16.85 34.05 28.25
C ILE A 376 -16.46 32.87 29.15
N ASN A 377 -17.32 32.45 30.09
CA ASN A 377 -17.11 31.26 30.91
C ASN A 377 -17.01 29.98 30.06
N LEU A 378 -17.83 29.85 29.02
CA LEU A 378 -17.73 28.73 28.07
C LEU A 378 -16.40 28.75 27.31
N CYS A 379 -15.93 29.93 26.88
CA CYS A 379 -14.61 30.10 26.26
C CYS A 379 -13.48 29.71 27.20
N TYR A 380 -13.55 30.14 28.45
CA TYR A 380 -12.55 29.79 29.45
C TYR A 380 -12.50 28.27 29.66
N GLY A 381 -13.67 27.64 29.85
CA GLY A 381 -13.78 26.20 30.07
C GLY A 381 -13.40 25.30 28.89
N ILE A 382 -13.19 25.85 27.68
CA ILE A 382 -12.71 25.10 26.51
C ILE A 382 -11.23 25.37 26.19
N LYS A 383 -10.54 26.26 26.93
CA LYS A 383 -9.16 26.70 26.65
C LYS A 383 -8.19 25.54 26.46
N ASP A 384 -8.14 24.61 27.42
CA ASP A 384 -7.17 23.51 27.40
C ASP A 384 -7.54 22.47 26.35
N ILE A 385 -8.85 22.22 26.19
CA ILE A 385 -9.38 21.36 25.12
C ILE A 385 -8.98 21.93 23.75
N LYS A 386 -9.12 23.23 23.52
CA LYS A 386 -8.76 23.88 22.26
C LYS A 386 -7.27 23.68 21.96
N LYS A 387 -6.39 23.92 22.93
CA LYS A 387 -4.94 23.71 22.77
C LYS A 387 -4.60 22.27 22.43
N GLU A 388 -5.23 21.31 23.12
CA GLU A 388 -5.03 19.89 22.88
C GLU A 388 -5.48 19.50 21.46
N ILE A 389 -6.68 19.92 21.04
CA ILE A 389 -7.19 19.64 19.70
C ILE A 389 -6.34 20.31 18.60
N GLU A 390 -5.87 21.55 18.83
CA GLU A 390 -4.98 22.25 17.89
C GLU A 390 -3.57 21.63 17.81
N SER A 391 -3.18 20.81 18.80
CA SER A 391 -1.91 20.08 18.83
C SER A 391 -1.97 18.69 18.19
N LEU A 392 -3.16 18.22 17.79
CA LEU A 392 -3.31 16.95 17.11
C LEU A 392 -2.52 16.93 15.81
N ASN A 393 -1.94 15.77 15.51
CA ASN A 393 -1.24 15.62 14.25
C ASN A 393 -2.25 15.63 13.07
N PRO A 394 -1.76 15.77 11.82
CA PRO A 394 -2.65 15.86 10.66
C PRO A 394 -3.57 14.65 10.47
N ILE A 395 -3.07 13.43 10.69
CA ILE A 395 -3.86 12.20 10.50
C ILE A 395 -4.96 12.06 11.55
N GLU A 396 -4.66 12.37 12.82
CA GLU A 396 -5.64 12.42 13.91
C GLU A 396 -6.75 13.43 13.61
N SER A 397 -6.36 14.62 13.17
CA SER A 397 -7.28 15.70 12.81
C SER A 397 -8.18 15.31 11.64
N GLU A 398 -7.63 14.73 10.57
CA GLU A 398 -8.40 14.30 9.41
C GLU A 398 -9.39 13.16 9.76
N ILE A 399 -8.95 12.18 10.56
CA ILE A 399 -9.80 11.09 11.04
C ILE A 399 -10.98 11.63 11.87
N LEU A 400 -10.71 12.50 12.85
CA LEU A 400 -11.75 13.04 13.72
C LEU A 400 -12.72 13.98 12.97
N ASN A 401 -12.20 14.80 12.05
CA ASN A 401 -13.04 15.61 11.16
C ASN A 401 -13.95 14.73 10.32
N TYR A 402 -13.40 13.68 9.68
CA TYR A 402 -14.20 12.75 8.88
C TYR A 402 -15.30 12.10 9.71
N CYS A 403 -14.99 11.56 10.90
CA CYS A 403 -16.01 10.96 11.75
C CYS A 403 -17.09 11.98 12.17
N TYR A 404 -16.68 13.19 12.57
CA TYR A 404 -17.62 14.20 13.05
C TYR A 404 -18.54 14.70 11.94
N ASP A 405 -18.01 14.97 10.75
CA ASP A 405 -18.78 15.62 9.68
C ASP A 405 -19.72 14.65 8.93
N ASN A 406 -19.53 13.34 9.07
CA ASN A 406 -20.29 12.31 8.34
C ASN A 406 -21.31 11.54 9.19
N ILE A 407 -21.56 11.96 10.43
CA ILE A 407 -22.54 11.32 11.32
C ILE A 407 -23.52 12.36 11.83
N GLU A 408 -24.81 12.01 11.83
CA GLU A 408 -25.84 12.83 12.47
C GLU A 408 -25.71 12.80 14.00
N ASP A 409 -25.83 11.61 14.61
CA ASP A 409 -25.65 11.40 16.05
C ASP A 409 -24.16 11.28 16.44
N LYS A 410 -23.64 12.33 17.07
CA LYS A 410 -22.23 12.41 17.48
C LYS A 410 -21.83 11.36 18.53
N ASN A 411 -22.77 10.69 19.20
CA ASN A 411 -22.46 9.58 20.10
C ASN A 411 -21.94 8.35 19.33
N ASN A 412 -22.23 8.24 18.03
CA ASN A 412 -21.79 7.14 17.17
C ASN A 412 -20.42 7.36 16.53
N ILE A 413 -19.70 8.45 16.87
CA ILE A 413 -18.35 8.72 16.32
C ILE A 413 -17.39 7.56 16.57
N THR A 414 -17.40 7.00 17.78
CA THR A 414 -16.55 5.85 18.13
C THR A 414 -16.82 4.64 17.22
N ASN A 415 -18.08 4.41 16.84
CA ASN A 415 -18.46 3.28 15.99
C ASN A 415 -17.90 3.42 14.57
N ILE A 416 -17.91 4.62 13.98
CA ILE A 416 -17.25 4.83 12.69
C ILE A 416 -15.73 4.75 12.85
N LEU A 417 -15.19 5.41 13.87
CA LEU A 417 -13.75 5.51 14.11
C LEU A 417 -13.09 4.12 14.12
N ILE A 418 -13.64 3.18 14.88
CA ILE A 418 -13.16 1.79 14.97
C ILE A 418 -13.13 1.10 13.58
N ASN A 419 -14.04 1.47 12.69
CA ASN A 419 -14.19 0.83 11.38
C ASN A 419 -13.46 1.54 10.25
N ILE A 420 -12.90 2.74 10.45
CA ILE A 420 -12.13 3.46 9.42
C ILE A 420 -11.05 2.59 8.77
N PRO A 421 -10.23 1.82 9.52
CA PRO A 421 -9.22 0.97 8.91
C PRO A 421 -9.83 -0.04 7.93
N LYS A 422 -10.95 -0.68 8.30
CA LYS A 422 -11.67 -1.62 7.43
C LYS A 422 -12.27 -0.91 6.22
N LEU A 423 -12.89 0.26 6.39
CA LEU A 423 -13.46 1.07 5.29
C LEU A 423 -12.41 1.43 4.24
N LYS A 424 -11.19 1.76 4.67
CA LYS A 424 -10.06 1.96 3.76
C LYS A 424 -9.72 0.70 2.98
N LEU A 425 -9.61 -0.45 3.65
CA LEU A 425 -9.29 -1.70 2.97
C LEU A 425 -10.35 -2.08 1.94
N TYR A 426 -11.64 -1.88 2.23
CA TYR A 426 -12.71 -2.09 1.24
C TYR A 426 -12.54 -1.22 0.00
N LEU A 427 -12.19 0.06 0.18
CA LEU A 427 -11.96 0.98 -0.93
C LEU A 427 -10.74 0.56 -1.76
N GLU A 428 -9.66 0.16 -1.10
CA GLU A 428 -8.45 -0.32 -1.77
C GLU A 428 -8.67 -1.63 -2.53
N ILE A 429 -9.42 -2.58 -1.95
CA ILE A 429 -9.85 -3.81 -2.63
C ILE A 429 -10.63 -3.44 -3.89
N GLU A 430 -11.66 -2.61 -3.77
CA GLU A 430 -12.50 -2.22 -4.91
C GLU A 430 -11.67 -1.53 -6.01
N ASP A 431 -10.82 -0.57 -5.66
CA ASP A 431 -9.99 0.16 -6.62
C ASP A 431 -8.93 -0.74 -7.28
N GLN A 432 -8.37 -1.72 -6.56
CA GLN A 432 -7.40 -2.69 -7.12
C GLN A 432 -8.07 -3.70 -8.05
N GLU A 433 -9.24 -4.21 -7.68
CA GLU A 433 -9.98 -5.17 -8.51
C GLU A 433 -10.46 -4.55 -9.82
N LEU A 434 -10.97 -3.31 -9.75
CA LEU A 434 -11.41 -2.58 -10.95
C LEU A 434 -10.25 -2.33 -11.93
N LYS A 435 -9.02 -2.13 -11.42
CA LYS A 435 -7.82 -1.94 -12.26
C LYS A 435 -7.31 -3.24 -12.87
N ASN A 436 -7.60 -4.40 -12.26
CA ASN A 436 -7.03 -5.70 -12.63
C ASN A 436 -8.09 -6.71 -13.08
N THR A 437 -9.17 -6.24 -13.71
CA THR A 437 -10.28 -7.08 -14.17
C THR A 437 -9.85 -8.20 -15.11
N GLU A 438 -8.85 -7.96 -15.97
CA GLU A 438 -8.31 -9.00 -16.86
C GLU A 438 -7.65 -10.15 -16.11
N ILE A 439 -6.96 -9.87 -14.99
CA ILE A 439 -6.35 -10.89 -14.13
C ILE A 439 -7.45 -11.63 -13.37
N LEU A 440 -8.46 -10.89 -12.88
CA LEU A 440 -9.62 -11.46 -12.19
C LEU A 440 -10.46 -12.40 -13.09
N ASN A 441 -10.46 -12.18 -14.40
CA ASN A 441 -11.15 -13.09 -15.31
C ASN A 441 -10.35 -14.37 -15.62
N LYS A 442 -9.07 -14.43 -15.23
CA LYS A 442 -8.16 -15.54 -15.57
C LYS A 442 -7.79 -16.43 -14.38
N TYR A 443 -7.84 -15.92 -13.14
CA TYR A 443 -7.41 -16.70 -11.97
C TYR A 443 -8.30 -17.91 -11.66
N GLU A 444 -9.56 -17.95 -12.12
CA GLU A 444 -10.40 -19.14 -11.96
C GLU A 444 -9.83 -20.35 -12.73
N ASN A 445 -9.05 -20.12 -13.80
CA ASN A 445 -8.42 -21.17 -14.60
C ASN A 445 -6.99 -21.47 -14.13
N PHE A 446 -6.58 -21.02 -12.93
CA PHE A 446 -5.21 -21.17 -12.45
C PHE A 446 -4.74 -22.62 -12.48
N ASP A 447 -5.50 -23.56 -11.88
CA ASP A 447 -5.09 -24.96 -11.81
C ASP A 447 -5.12 -25.62 -13.21
N GLU A 448 -6.00 -25.19 -14.12
CA GLU A 448 -6.00 -25.64 -15.53
C GLU A 448 -4.72 -25.20 -16.26
N ILE A 449 -4.30 -23.95 -16.07
CA ILE A 449 -3.06 -23.41 -16.63
C ILE A 449 -1.86 -24.18 -16.07
N ILE A 450 -1.87 -24.53 -14.77
CA ILE A 450 -0.83 -25.36 -14.16
C ILE A 450 -0.78 -26.74 -14.82
N ILE A 451 -1.93 -27.39 -15.04
CA ILE A 451 -2.00 -28.69 -15.73
C ILE A 451 -1.48 -28.59 -17.17
N GLU A 452 -1.80 -27.50 -17.89
CA GLU A 452 -1.28 -27.23 -19.24
C GLU A 452 0.24 -27.08 -19.22
N ILE A 453 0.80 -26.30 -18.28
CA ILE A 453 2.24 -26.18 -18.09
C ILE A 453 2.88 -27.55 -17.81
N CYS A 454 2.29 -28.35 -16.91
CA CYS A 454 2.80 -29.69 -16.59
C CYS A 454 2.84 -30.57 -17.84
N GLY A 455 1.78 -30.56 -18.64
CA GLY A 455 1.69 -31.30 -19.90
C GLY A 455 2.75 -30.86 -20.91
N ASP A 456 2.90 -29.55 -21.09
CA ASP A 456 3.89 -28.98 -22.01
C ASP A 456 5.33 -29.26 -21.57
N VAL A 457 5.62 -29.23 -20.27
CA VAL A 457 6.94 -29.58 -19.71
C VAL A 457 7.29 -31.04 -19.99
N VAL A 458 6.36 -31.98 -19.76
CA VAL A 458 6.58 -33.40 -20.05
C VAL A 458 6.75 -33.65 -21.55
N ASN A 459 5.93 -32.98 -22.39
CA ASN A 459 6.07 -33.07 -23.83
C ASN A 459 7.41 -32.49 -24.31
N ARG A 460 7.86 -31.39 -23.70
CA ARG A 460 9.15 -30.77 -24.00
C ARG A 460 10.30 -31.69 -23.61
N SER A 461 10.30 -32.25 -22.40
CA SER A 461 11.38 -33.13 -21.92
C SER A 461 11.57 -34.35 -22.83
N ASN A 462 10.46 -34.99 -23.23
CA ASN A 462 10.49 -36.15 -24.13
C ASN A 462 11.06 -35.83 -25.52
N LEU A 463 10.99 -34.58 -25.97
CA LEU A 463 11.47 -34.14 -27.27
C LEU A 463 12.85 -33.45 -27.19
N LEU A 464 13.32 -33.08 -26.00
CA LEU A 464 14.49 -32.24 -25.80
C LEU A 464 15.78 -32.94 -26.23
N LEU A 465 16.04 -34.16 -25.76
CA LEU A 465 17.26 -34.90 -26.09
C LEU A 465 17.44 -35.13 -27.60
N PRO A 466 16.43 -35.62 -28.36
CA PRO A 466 16.56 -35.75 -29.81
C PRO A 466 16.65 -34.38 -30.52
N ALA A 467 16.07 -33.33 -29.93
CA ALA A 467 16.13 -31.98 -30.49
C ALA A 467 17.52 -31.36 -30.35
N ILE A 468 18.23 -31.60 -29.23
CA ILE A 468 19.63 -31.16 -29.04
C ILE A 468 20.50 -31.74 -30.16
N ASN A 469 20.40 -33.04 -30.40
CA ASN A 469 21.14 -33.70 -31.50
C ASN A 469 20.81 -33.05 -32.86
N SER A 470 19.52 -32.81 -33.14
CA SER A 470 19.09 -32.15 -34.38
C SER A 470 19.59 -30.71 -34.49
N THR A 471 19.67 -29.97 -33.38
CA THR A 471 20.17 -28.60 -33.32
C THR A 471 21.63 -28.53 -33.74
N TRP A 472 22.47 -29.39 -33.15
CA TRP A 472 23.89 -29.44 -33.46
C TRP A 472 24.18 -30.02 -34.85
N ASP A 473 23.37 -30.97 -35.32
CA ASP A 473 23.44 -31.46 -36.70
C ASP A 473 23.16 -30.34 -37.72
N ASN A 474 22.23 -29.44 -37.41
CA ASN A 474 21.96 -28.28 -38.26
C ASN A 474 23.11 -27.26 -38.22
N ILE A 475 23.70 -26.99 -37.06
CA ILE A 475 24.87 -26.11 -36.92
C ILE A 475 26.03 -26.66 -37.77
N LEU A 476 26.31 -27.97 -37.65
CA LEU A 476 27.33 -28.65 -38.44
C LEU A 476 27.08 -28.46 -39.95
N ARG A 477 25.85 -28.69 -40.41
CA ARG A 477 25.46 -28.56 -41.83
C ARG A 477 25.55 -27.13 -42.35
N GLU A 478 25.10 -26.16 -41.56
CA GLU A 478 25.10 -24.73 -41.91
C GLU A 478 26.54 -24.20 -42.03
N ASN A 479 27.38 -24.48 -41.03
CA ASN A 479 28.75 -24.00 -40.98
C ASN A 479 29.64 -24.65 -42.07
N LEU A 480 29.45 -25.94 -42.34
CA LEU A 480 30.22 -26.67 -43.36
C LEU A 480 29.60 -26.58 -44.77
N LYS A 481 28.47 -25.86 -44.93
CA LYS A 481 27.73 -25.72 -46.19
C LYS A 481 27.40 -27.07 -46.86
N ILE A 482 27.19 -28.11 -46.06
CA ILE A 482 26.91 -29.47 -46.55
C ILE A 482 25.46 -29.50 -47.05
N SER A 483 25.28 -29.48 -48.37
CA SER A 483 23.99 -29.84 -48.96
C SER A 483 23.70 -31.32 -48.71
N SER A 484 22.42 -31.71 -48.62
CA SER A 484 21.95 -33.01 -48.08
C SER A 484 22.58 -34.27 -48.69
N ASN A 485 23.35 -34.17 -49.79
CA ASN A 485 23.84 -35.31 -50.57
C ASN A 485 25.37 -35.39 -50.77
N ASP A 486 26.19 -34.45 -50.30
CA ASP A 486 27.66 -34.45 -50.56
C ASP A 486 28.49 -34.19 -49.29
N ILE A 487 28.53 -35.17 -48.37
CA ILE A 487 29.37 -35.12 -47.16
C ILE A 487 30.87 -34.97 -47.52
N ASN A 488 31.28 -35.48 -48.67
CA ASN A 488 32.68 -35.47 -49.15
C ASN A 488 33.17 -34.09 -49.64
N LYS A 489 32.31 -33.06 -49.66
CA LYS A 489 32.67 -31.68 -50.08
C LYS A 489 32.84 -30.71 -48.90
N ALA A 490 32.77 -31.19 -47.66
CA ALA A 490 32.99 -30.34 -46.49
C ALA A 490 34.42 -29.76 -46.55
N ASP A 491 34.53 -28.43 -46.62
CA ASP A 491 35.82 -27.76 -46.51
C ASP A 491 36.25 -27.77 -45.06
N LEU A 492 37.25 -28.58 -44.77
CA LEU A 492 37.78 -28.80 -43.42
C LEU A 492 39.11 -28.03 -43.20
N SER A 493 39.38 -26.99 -43.98
CA SER A 493 40.62 -26.21 -43.85
C SER A 493 40.53 -25.03 -42.88
N ASP A 494 39.32 -24.64 -42.48
CA ASP A 494 39.09 -23.50 -41.59
C ASP A 494 39.06 -23.94 -40.11
N GLU A 495 40.21 -23.79 -39.44
CA GLU A 495 40.38 -24.12 -38.02
C GLU A 495 39.44 -23.34 -37.09
N GLU A 496 38.96 -22.14 -37.44
CA GLU A 496 38.01 -21.41 -36.60
C GLU A 496 36.61 -22.02 -36.66
N ILE A 497 36.18 -22.44 -37.85
CA ILE A 497 34.91 -23.15 -38.02
C ILE A 497 34.93 -24.44 -37.20
N PHE A 498 36.00 -25.22 -37.25
CA PHE A 498 36.14 -26.46 -36.48
C PHE A 498 35.90 -26.30 -34.98
N LYS A 499 36.38 -25.20 -34.41
CA LYS A 499 36.27 -24.92 -32.97
C LYS A 499 34.82 -24.67 -32.54
N SER A 500 33.94 -24.29 -33.47
CA SER A 500 32.52 -24.02 -33.20
C SER A 500 31.60 -25.24 -33.35
N LEU A 501 32.13 -26.39 -33.78
CA LEU A 501 31.30 -27.52 -34.23
C LEU A 501 31.02 -28.59 -33.16
N PHE A 502 31.74 -28.59 -32.05
CA PHE A 502 31.49 -29.55 -30.96
C PHE A 502 30.57 -28.95 -29.89
N PRO A 503 29.51 -29.67 -29.48
CA PRO A 503 28.62 -29.22 -28.41
C PRO A 503 29.25 -29.27 -27.02
N CYS A 504 29.98 -30.34 -26.72
CA CYS A 504 30.42 -30.64 -25.36
C CYS A 504 31.78 -31.33 -25.36
N ILE A 505 32.68 -30.84 -24.51
CA ILE A 505 33.95 -31.48 -24.20
C ILE A 505 33.95 -31.93 -22.75
N ILE A 506 34.41 -33.15 -22.49
CA ILE A 506 34.58 -33.69 -21.13
C ILE A 506 36.08 -33.93 -20.91
N SER A 507 36.64 -33.39 -19.83
CA SER A 507 38.05 -33.62 -19.49
C SER A 507 38.30 -33.72 -17.98
N ASN A 508 39.51 -34.15 -17.65
CA ASN A 508 40.02 -34.13 -16.29
C ASN A 508 40.34 -32.68 -15.88
N LEU A 509 40.30 -32.43 -14.57
CA LEU A 509 40.68 -31.15 -13.98
C LEU A 509 42.15 -31.20 -13.52
N ASP A 510 43.07 -31.21 -14.48
CA ASP A 510 44.52 -31.16 -14.22
C ASP A 510 45.23 -30.10 -15.08
N THR A 511 46.39 -29.64 -14.63
CA THR A 511 47.07 -28.49 -15.25
C THR A 511 47.56 -28.81 -16.67
N ASN A 512 47.92 -30.06 -16.96
CA ASN A 512 48.39 -30.48 -18.29
C ASN A 512 47.24 -30.49 -19.30
N THR A 513 46.06 -31.00 -18.91
CA THR A 513 44.88 -30.97 -19.78
C THR A 513 44.39 -29.54 -20.02
N LEU A 514 44.35 -28.70 -18.98
CA LEU A 514 43.95 -27.30 -19.10
C LEU A 514 44.90 -26.47 -19.98
N THR A 515 46.21 -26.67 -19.84
CA THR A 515 47.22 -26.01 -20.70
C THR A 515 47.07 -26.46 -22.16
N ASN A 516 46.82 -27.75 -22.40
CA ASN A 516 46.59 -28.28 -23.74
C ASN A 516 45.30 -27.71 -24.38
N LEU A 517 44.21 -27.56 -23.61
CA LEU A 517 42.99 -26.92 -24.10
C LEU A 517 43.24 -25.44 -24.48
N ASN A 518 43.98 -24.71 -23.64
CA ASN A 518 44.37 -23.32 -23.91
C ASN A 518 45.26 -23.20 -25.15
N ASN A 519 46.24 -24.09 -25.33
CA ASN A 519 47.14 -24.09 -26.49
C ASN A 519 46.39 -24.32 -27.82
N LYS A 520 45.23 -24.99 -27.78
CA LYS A 520 44.36 -25.17 -28.95
C LYS A 520 43.47 -23.96 -29.23
N ASN A 521 43.55 -22.89 -28.43
CA ASN A 521 42.73 -21.68 -28.52
C ASN A 521 41.23 -22.03 -28.56
N LEU A 522 40.78 -22.95 -27.70
CA LEU A 522 39.37 -23.29 -27.54
C LEU A 522 38.75 -22.36 -26.50
N ILE A 523 37.63 -21.72 -26.85
CA ILE A 523 36.86 -20.86 -25.94
C ILE A 523 35.48 -21.50 -25.81
N PHE A 524 34.98 -21.59 -24.58
CA PHE A 524 33.69 -22.19 -24.29
C PHE A 524 32.71 -21.11 -23.82
N ASP A 525 31.45 -21.26 -24.23
CA ASP A 525 30.39 -20.41 -23.72
C ASP A 525 30.26 -20.53 -22.20
N LYS A 526 30.45 -21.74 -21.66
CA LYS A 526 30.32 -22.02 -20.23
C LYS A 526 31.16 -23.22 -19.81
N ILE A 527 31.69 -23.19 -18.59
CA ILE A 527 32.44 -24.30 -17.99
C ILE A 527 31.66 -24.83 -16.79
N ILE A 528 31.46 -26.14 -16.74
CA ILE A 528 30.86 -26.84 -15.60
C ILE A 528 31.92 -27.70 -14.93
N ILE A 529 32.19 -27.43 -13.65
CA ILE A 529 33.15 -28.17 -12.84
C ILE A 529 32.39 -28.99 -11.81
N ILE A 530 32.66 -30.29 -11.73
CA ILE A 530 32.05 -31.15 -10.71
C ILE A 530 33.17 -31.74 -9.85
N GLU A 531 33.51 -31.04 -8.77
CA GLU A 531 34.65 -31.38 -7.92
C GLU A 531 34.54 -30.77 -6.52
N ASN A 532 35.36 -31.24 -5.59
CA ASN A 532 35.51 -30.54 -4.31
C ASN A 532 36.16 -29.16 -4.55
N VAL A 533 35.53 -28.06 -4.09
CA VAL A 533 36.05 -26.69 -4.26
C VAL A 533 37.50 -26.59 -3.76
N ASN A 534 37.83 -27.31 -2.69
CA ASN A 534 39.17 -27.30 -2.09
C ASN A 534 40.26 -27.91 -2.99
N LYS A 535 39.91 -28.61 -4.06
CA LYS A 535 40.86 -29.17 -5.05
C LYS A 535 41.14 -28.21 -6.22
N ILE A 536 40.43 -27.09 -6.27
CA ILE A 536 40.57 -26.05 -7.29
C ILE A 536 41.47 -24.96 -6.70
N ASP A 537 42.76 -25.04 -7.01
CA ASP A 537 43.74 -24.02 -6.63
C ASP A 537 43.72 -22.82 -7.60
N ASN A 538 44.45 -21.75 -7.23
CA ASN A 538 44.54 -20.52 -8.04
C ASN A 538 45.17 -20.74 -9.42
N GLU A 539 46.07 -21.70 -9.53
CA GLU A 539 46.73 -22.00 -10.80
C GLU A 539 45.72 -22.58 -11.80
N LYS A 540 44.94 -23.59 -11.37
CA LYS A 540 43.85 -24.16 -12.16
C LYS A 540 42.78 -23.11 -12.48
N LEU A 541 42.40 -22.29 -11.49
CA LEU A 541 41.38 -21.26 -11.70
C LEU A 541 41.81 -20.25 -12.77
N ASN A 542 43.09 -19.84 -12.77
CA ASN A 542 43.63 -18.95 -13.80
C ASN A 542 43.53 -19.57 -15.20
N TYR A 543 43.85 -20.87 -15.36
CA TYR A 543 43.70 -21.55 -16.65
C TYR A 543 42.23 -21.75 -17.07
N ILE A 544 41.31 -21.90 -16.11
CA ILE A 544 39.87 -22.03 -16.40
C ILE A 544 39.30 -20.69 -16.87
N ASN A 545 39.70 -19.59 -16.21
CA ASN A 545 39.26 -18.23 -16.56
C ASN A 545 39.73 -17.78 -17.95
N THR A 546 40.76 -18.41 -18.54
CA THR A 546 41.14 -18.14 -19.94
C THR A 546 40.28 -18.89 -20.95
N LEU A 547 39.60 -19.96 -20.53
CA LEU A 547 38.76 -20.81 -21.38
C LEU A 547 37.30 -20.33 -21.41
N SER A 548 36.81 -19.68 -20.36
CA SER A 548 35.48 -19.06 -20.30
C SER A 548 35.37 -18.03 -19.18
N ASN A 549 34.51 -17.03 -19.39
CA ASN A 549 34.10 -16.07 -18.37
C ASN A 549 32.85 -16.52 -17.60
N ASP A 550 32.27 -17.68 -17.91
CA ASP A 550 31.05 -18.18 -17.28
C ASP A 550 31.27 -19.58 -16.72
N ILE A 551 31.24 -19.70 -15.38
CA ILE A 551 31.72 -20.89 -14.66
C ILE A 551 30.71 -21.31 -13.60
N ILE A 552 30.33 -22.58 -13.64
CA ILE A 552 29.49 -23.24 -12.63
C ILE A 552 30.28 -24.34 -11.94
N ILE A 553 30.33 -24.32 -10.61
CA ILE A 553 31.02 -25.34 -9.81
C ILE A 553 30.00 -26.09 -8.95
N PHE A 554 29.91 -27.40 -9.15
CA PHE A 554 29.18 -28.33 -8.30
C PHE A 554 30.11 -28.93 -7.26
N SER A 555 29.77 -28.78 -5.98
CA SER A 555 30.58 -29.33 -4.90
C SER A 555 29.78 -29.96 -3.79
N LYS A 556 30.30 -31.06 -3.24
CA LYS A 556 29.67 -31.76 -2.11
C LYS A 556 29.88 -31.04 -0.76
N ASN A 557 30.96 -30.28 -0.65
CA ASN A 557 31.35 -29.64 0.60
C ASN A 557 30.95 -28.16 0.58
N SER A 558 30.56 -27.64 1.75
CA SER A 558 30.37 -26.21 1.94
C SER A 558 31.68 -25.44 1.74
N ILE A 559 31.56 -24.20 1.31
CA ILE A 559 32.71 -23.30 1.17
C ILE A 559 33.08 -22.75 2.55
N ASP A 560 34.20 -23.21 3.11
CA ASP A 560 34.81 -22.57 4.27
C ASP A 560 35.60 -21.34 3.83
N SER A 561 34.91 -20.21 3.60
CA SER A 561 35.54 -18.88 3.44
C SER A 561 36.79 -18.81 2.54
N ASN A 562 36.84 -19.53 1.42
CA ASN A 562 37.97 -19.45 0.49
C ASN A 562 37.97 -18.07 -0.20
N ILE A 563 39.05 -17.31 -0.01
CA ILE A 563 39.25 -15.97 -0.60
C ILE A 563 39.16 -16.00 -2.13
N ASN A 564 39.48 -17.13 -2.75
CA ASN A 564 39.60 -17.30 -4.20
C ASN A 564 38.25 -17.32 -4.94
N PHE A 565 37.13 -17.46 -4.23
CA PHE A 565 35.79 -17.54 -4.82
C PHE A 565 34.86 -16.41 -4.34
N LYS A 566 35.43 -15.28 -3.88
CA LYS A 566 34.65 -14.15 -3.36
C LYS A 566 33.63 -13.59 -4.35
N ASP A 567 33.96 -13.63 -5.64
CA ASP A 567 33.11 -13.10 -6.71
C ASP A 567 32.07 -14.12 -7.21
N TYR A 568 32.11 -15.36 -6.70
CA TYR A 568 31.15 -16.39 -7.06
C TYR A 568 29.91 -16.32 -6.18
N LYS A 569 28.74 -16.46 -6.81
CA LYS A 569 27.48 -16.62 -6.09
C LYS A 569 27.37 -18.05 -5.55
N ASN A 570 27.47 -18.21 -4.23
CA ASN A 570 27.26 -19.49 -3.57
C ASN A 570 25.76 -19.78 -3.32
N ILE A 571 25.32 -20.98 -3.71
CA ILE A 571 23.99 -21.52 -3.48
C ILE A 571 24.13 -22.81 -2.68
N LEU A 572 23.49 -22.85 -1.51
CA LEU A 572 23.38 -24.06 -0.69
C LEU A 572 22.03 -24.73 -0.97
N VAL A 573 22.06 -25.89 -1.60
CA VAL A 573 20.86 -26.63 -2.02
C VAL A 573 20.07 -27.17 -0.81
N SER A 574 20.71 -27.39 0.34
CA SER A 574 20.01 -27.85 1.54
C SER A 574 19.22 -26.75 2.25
N GLU A 575 19.57 -25.48 2.07
CA GLU A 575 18.81 -24.33 2.60
C GLU A 575 17.57 -24.02 1.76
N THR A 576 17.63 -24.23 0.45
CA THR A 576 16.46 -24.03 -0.44
C THR A 576 15.32 -25.00 -0.11
N ARG A 577 15.61 -26.17 0.49
CA ARG A 577 14.61 -27.13 0.99
C ARG A 577 13.83 -26.66 2.23
N LYS A 578 14.43 -25.82 3.10
CA LYS A 578 13.82 -25.42 4.39
C LYS A 578 12.69 -24.40 4.26
N LEU A 579 12.59 -23.72 3.12
CA LEU A 579 11.62 -22.64 2.86
C LEU A 579 10.17 -23.13 2.60
N ILE A 580 9.90 -24.43 2.65
CA ILE A 580 8.62 -25.01 2.19
C ILE A 580 7.62 -25.27 3.33
N ILE A 581 7.96 -24.96 4.59
CA ILE A 581 7.11 -25.28 5.74
C ILE A 581 6.57 -24.00 6.39
N SER A 582 5.31 -23.67 6.12
CA SER A 582 4.53 -22.80 7.00
C SER A 582 3.33 -23.59 7.53
N ASN A 583 3.25 -23.68 8.86
CA ASN A 583 2.08 -24.19 9.57
C ASN A 583 1.44 -22.99 10.25
N SER A 584 0.24 -22.60 9.80
CA SER A 584 -0.58 -21.66 10.57
C SER A 584 -2.03 -22.12 10.61
N GLU A 585 -2.65 -22.11 11.79
CA GLU A 585 -4.05 -22.43 11.95
C GLU A 585 -4.91 -21.38 11.24
N ASN A 586 -5.57 -21.79 10.16
CA ASN A 586 -6.45 -20.93 9.37
C ASN A 586 -7.93 -21.19 9.71
N ASN A 587 -8.66 -20.14 10.11
CA ASN A 587 -10.09 -20.20 10.43
C ASN A 587 -10.93 -20.72 9.25
N ILE A 588 -10.53 -20.40 8.01
CA ILE A 588 -11.20 -20.86 6.78
C ILE A 588 -11.21 -22.40 6.73
N LEU A 589 -10.06 -23.03 6.96
CA LEU A 589 -9.92 -24.50 6.96
C LEU A 589 -10.80 -25.17 8.01
N THR A 590 -10.92 -24.54 9.19
CA THR A 590 -11.73 -25.09 10.28
C THR A 590 -13.21 -25.08 9.93
N GLU A 591 -13.67 -24.07 9.19
CA GLU A 591 -15.05 -23.98 8.73
C GLU A 591 -15.35 -24.94 7.57
N ILE A 592 -14.42 -25.11 6.64
CA ILE A 592 -14.51 -26.11 5.56
C ILE A 592 -14.62 -27.51 6.14
N GLN A 593 -13.72 -27.86 7.08
CA GLN A 593 -13.71 -29.14 7.74
C GLN A 593 -15.06 -29.43 8.41
N LYS A 594 -15.55 -28.52 9.26
CA LYS A 594 -16.84 -28.68 9.95
C LYS A 594 -18.02 -28.83 8.98
N TYR A 595 -17.97 -28.19 7.81
CA TYR A 595 -19.01 -28.30 6.80
C TYR A 595 -18.98 -29.66 6.11
N LEU A 596 -17.81 -30.12 5.70
CA LEU A 596 -17.64 -31.41 5.02
C LEU A 596 -17.84 -32.61 5.95
N GLU A 597 -17.41 -32.54 7.22
CA GLU A 597 -17.69 -33.58 8.23
C GLU A 597 -19.21 -33.77 8.44
N LYS A 598 -19.99 -32.68 8.40
CA LYS A 598 -21.47 -32.77 8.45
C LYS A 598 -22.07 -33.46 7.23
N LEU A 599 -21.37 -33.46 6.11
CA LEU A 599 -21.77 -34.18 4.90
C LEU A 599 -21.28 -35.65 4.91
N GLY A 600 -20.55 -36.08 5.95
CA GLY A 600 -20.08 -37.45 6.12
C GLY A 600 -18.68 -37.74 5.59
N TYR A 601 -17.94 -36.72 5.15
CA TYR A 601 -16.56 -36.89 4.70
C TYR A 601 -15.60 -37.04 5.89
N LEU A 602 -14.58 -37.90 5.72
CA LEU A 602 -13.45 -38.00 6.65
C LEU A 602 -12.37 -37.03 6.19
N ILE A 603 -11.79 -36.26 7.12
CA ILE A 603 -10.87 -35.16 6.80
C ILE A 603 -9.64 -35.24 7.69
N GLU A 604 -8.47 -35.18 7.06
CA GLU A 604 -7.18 -35.03 7.73
C GLU A 604 -6.62 -33.64 7.47
N ARG A 605 -6.07 -32.99 8.49
CA ARG A 605 -5.48 -31.66 8.37
C ARG A 605 -3.97 -31.74 8.33
N ASN A 606 -3.34 -30.78 7.65
CA ASN A 606 -1.89 -30.54 7.67
C ASN A 606 -1.10 -31.86 7.52
N SER A 607 -1.48 -32.62 6.51
CA SER A 607 -0.98 -33.97 6.26
C SER A 607 -0.06 -33.94 5.06
N TYR A 608 0.97 -34.78 5.09
CA TYR A 608 1.98 -34.80 4.05
C TYR A 608 1.59 -35.73 2.90
N VAL A 609 1.69 -35.23 1.68
CA VAL A 609 1.76 -36.04 0.46
C VAL A 609 3.15 -35.83 -0.11
N ASP A 610 3.99 -36.86 -0.05
CA ASP A 610 5.44 -36.76 -0.21
C ASP A 610 6.04 -35.71 0.73
N GLU A 611 6.61 -34.65 0.17
CA GLU A 611 7.20 -33.52 0.88
C GLU A 611 6.26 -32.31 1.02
N PHE A 612 5.05 -32.39 0.44
CA PHE A 612 4.10 -31.28 0.46
C PHE A 612 3.16 -31.40 1.66
N ASN A 613 3.15 -30.37 2.49
CA ASN A 613 2.12 -30.19 3.51
C ASN A 613 0.81 -29.75 2.84
N ILE A 614 -0.24 -30.56 2.96
CA ILE A 614 -1.56 -30.30 2.40
C ILE A 614 -2.50 -29.82 3.51
N ASN A 615 -3.20 -28.71 3.24
CA ASN A 615 -4.10 -28.09 4.23
C ASN A 615 -5.18 -29.05 4.72
N LEU A 616 -5.91 -29.68 3.79
CA LEU A 616 -6.90 -30.72 4.09
C LEU A 616 -6.81 -31.85 3.06
N LEU A 617 -6.79 -33.08 3.54
CA LEU A 617 -7.01 -34.28 2.75
C LEU A 617 -8.41 -34.81 3.04
N ILE A 618 -9.20 -35.00 1.99
CA ILE A 618 -10.55 -35.55 2.06
C ILE A 618 -10.45 -37.03 1.69
N LYS A 619 -11.08 -37.86 2.51
CA LYS A 619 -11.14 -39.30 2.34
C LYS A 619 -12.56 -39.78 2.07
N ASP A 620 -12.65 -40.84 1.27
CA ASP A 620 -13.89 -41.59 1.08
C ASP A 620 -14.25 -42.43 2.32
N SER A 621 -15.39 -43.12 2.26
CA SER A 621 -15.85 -44.03 3.32
C SER A 621 -14.91 -45.22 3.59
N ASN A 622 -14.03 -45.55 2.64
CA ASN A 622 -13.01 -46.60 2.77
C ASN A 622 -11.65 -46.07 3.27
N SER A 623 -11.59 -44.79 3.67
CA SER A 623 -10.37 -44.09 4.09
C SER A 623 -9.31 -43.89 3.00
N ASN A 624 -9.67 -44.03 1.72
CA ASN A 624 -8.81 -43.64 0.61
C ASN A 624 -8.84 -42.13 0.42
N ILE A 625 -7.68 -41.52 0.18
CA ILE A 625 -7.58 -40.09 -0.11
C ILE A 625 -8.11 -39.84 -1.52
N ILE A 626 -9.14 -39.00 -1.64
CA ILE A 626 -9.78 -38.66 -2.92
C ILE A 626 -9.47 -37.24 -3.39
N THR A 627 -9.24 -36.30 -2.47
CA THR A 627 -9.02 -34.89 -2.81
C THR A 627 -8.12 -34.21 -1.79
N ALA A 628 -7.13 -33.48 -2.29
CA ALA A 628 -6.35 -32.50 -1.57
C ALA A 628 -6.98 -31.11 -1.75
N VAL A 629 -7.35 -30.46 -0.64
CA VAL A 629 -7.80 -29.07 -0.64
C VAL A 629 -6.66 -28.18 -0.20
N ILE A 630 -6.40 -27.14 -0.98
CA ILE A 630 -5.38 -26.12 -0.67
C ILE A 630 -5.99 -24.72 -0.61
N LEU A 631 -5.37 -23.85 0.18
CA LEU A 631 -5.69 -22.42 0.21
C LEU A 631 -4.60 -21.60 -0.49
N ASP A 632 -5.02 -20.58 -1.22
CA ASP A 632 -4.13 -19.51 -1.72
C ASP A 632 -3.45 -18.70 -0.60
N GLY A 633 -3.89 -18.86 0.65
CA GLY A 633 -3.44 -18.09 1.81
C GLY A 633 -2.08 -18.50 2.41
N GLU A 634 -1.55 -19.68 2.08
CA GLU A 634 -0.22 -20.12 2.54
C GLU A 634 0.92 -19.70 1.60
N ILE A 635 0.62 -18.75 0.72
CA ILE A 635 1.51 -18.19 -0.30
C ILE A 635 2.30 -17.02 0.31
N ILE A 636 3.11 -17.31 1.34
CA ILE A 636 4.05 -16.34 1.90
C ILE A 636 5.43 -17.00 1.88
N GLU A 637 6.08 -16.95 0.71
CA GLU A 637 7.52 -16.71 0.55
C GLU A 637 7.91 -16.87 -0.94
N LYS A 638 8.17 -15.73 -1.59
CA LYS A 638 8.83 -15.53 -2.90
C LYS A 638 8.14 -16.17 -4.13
N GLU A 639 7.65 -15.30 -5.02
CA GLU A 639 6.87 -15.59 -6.25
C GLU A 639 7.36 -16.76 -7.13
N ASN A 640 8.68 -16.98 -7.25
CA ASN A 640 9.21 -18.06 -8.10
C ASN A 640 9.09 -19.46 -7.47
N TYR A 641 8.97 -19.55 -6.15
CA TYR A 641 8.88 -20.84 -5.43
C TYR A 641 7.46 -21.41 -5.51
N ILE A 642 6.45 -20.53 -5.57
CA ILE A 642 5.03 -20.88 -5.47
C ILE A 642 4.53 -21.56 -6.76
N LEU A 643 4.79 -20.98 -7.93
CA LEU A 643 4.34 -21.55 -9.21
C LEU A 643 4.89 -22.96 -9.42
N LEU A 644 6.18 -23.16 -9.16
CA LEU A 644 6.80 -24.46 -9.33
C LEU A 644 6.29 -25.45 -8.27
N LYS A 645 6.11 -25.02 -7.01
CA LYS A 645 5.44 -25.83 -5.98
C LYS A 645 4.06 -26.31 -6.47
N ASP A 646 3.25 -25.43 -7.06
CA ASP A 646 1.91 -25.77 -7.56
C ASP A 646 1.96 -26.76 -8.74
N ILE A 647 2.90 -26.60 -9.69
CA ILE A 647 3.15 -27.55 -10.80
C ILE A 647 3.47 -28.95 -10.26
N TYR A 648 4.43 -29.06 -9.32
CA TYR A 648 4.85 -30.35 -8.79
C TYR A 648 3.84 -30.98 -7.84
N LEU A 649 3.17 -30.17 -7.02
CA LEU A 649 2.05 -30.63 -6.21
C LEU A 649 0.97 -31.23 -7.11
N SER A 650 0.58 -30.53 -8.18
CA SER A 650 -0.39 -31.05 -9.14
C SER A 650 0.05 -32.39 -9.73
N LYS A 651 1.35 -32.57 -9.99
CA LYS A 651 1.90 -33.83 -10.50
C LYS A 651 1.89 -34.95 -9.45
N SER A 652 2.44 -34.70 -8.25
CA SER A 652 2.51 -35.67 -7.16
C SER A 652 1.13 -36.21 -6.78
N LEU A 653 0.13 -35.32 -6.71
CA LEU A 653 -1.25 -35.70 -6.45
C LEU A 653 -1.81 -36.55 -7.59
N LYS A 654 -1.59 -36.16 -8.85
CA LYS A 654 -2.04 -36.91 -10.03
C LYS A 654 -1.46 -38.32 -10.07
N ASP A 655 -0.16 -38.48 -9.79
CA ASP A 655 0.52 -39.78 -9.79
C ASP A 655 -0.04 -40.73 -8.71
N LYS A 656 -0.63 -40.18 -7.65
CA LYS A 656 -1.33 -40.92 -6.58
C LYS A 656 -2.84 -41.03 -6.78
N ASN A 657 -3.37 -40.58 -7.93
CA ASN A 657 -4.81 -40.48 -8.20
C ASN A 657 -5.58 -39.63 -7.14
N ILE A 658 -4.93 -38.60 -6.59
CA ILE A 658 -5.55 -37.64 -5.68
C ILE A 658 -5.92 -36.39 -6.49
N ASN A 659 -7.18 -35.96 -6.38
CA ASN A 659 -7.63 -34.74 -7.05
C ASN A 659 -7.20 -33.49 -6.28
N LEU A 660 -6.96 -32.36 -6.97
CA LEU A 660 -6.62 -31.09 -6.35
C LEU A 660 -7.82 -30.13 -6.42
N TYR A 661 -8.15 -29.49 -5.30
CA TYR A 661 -9.13 -28.42 -5.24
C TYR A 661 -8.56 -27.19 -4.52
N ARG A 662 -8.43 -26.07 -5.22
CA ARG A 662 -7.96 -24.81 -4.65
C ARG A 662 -9.13 -23.93 -4.21
N ILE A 663 -9.06 -23.44 -2.98
CA ILE A 663 -9.96 -22.40 -2.47
C ILE A 663 -9.21 -21.07 -2.48
N TRP A 664 -9.79 -20.12 -3.19
CA TRP A 664 -9.28 -18.74 -3.20
C TRP A 664 -9.89 -17.96 -2.03
N THR A 665 -9.05 -17.34 -1.22
CA THR A 665 -9.41 -16.48 -0.09
C THR A 665 -10.36 -15.37 -0.55
N ARG A 666 -10.12 -14.80 -1.75
CA ARG A 666 -11.06 -13.89 -2.40
C ARG A 666 -12.47 -14.48 -2.56
N ASN A 667 -12.58 -15.67 -3.15
CA ASN A 667 -13.88 -16.34 -3.38
C ASN A 667 -14.59 -16.65 -2.07
N TRP A 668 -13.83 -17.11 -1.08
CA TRP A 668 -14.30 -17.39 0.26
C TRP A 668 -14.98 -16.17 0.89
N TRP A 669 -14.31 -15.01 0.86
CA TRP A 669 -14.85 -13.79 1.48
C TRP A 669 -15.93 -13.10 0.65
N LEU A 670 -15.95 -13.32 -0.68
CA LEU A 670 -17.05 -12.87 -1.54
C LEU A 670 -18.35 -13.60 -1.24
N ASN A 671 -18.29 -14.94 -1.21
CA ASN A 671 -19.46 -15.76 -0.94
C ASN A 671 -19.06 -17.16 -0.45
N LYS A 672 -18.80 -17.26 0.85
CA LYS A 672 -18.48 -18.51 1.55
C LYS A 672 -19.47 -19.64 1.24
N THR A 673 -20.77 -19.37 1.27
CA THR A 673 -21.79 -20.41 1.03
C THR A 673 -21.68 -20.95 -0.40
N LYS A 674 -21.49 -20.07 -1.39
CA LYS A 674 -21.29 -20.48 -2.78
C LYS A 674 -20.03 -21.34 -2.92
N GLU A 675 -18.93 -20.96 -2.26
CA GLU A 675 -17.68 -21.72 -2.32
C GLU A 675 -17.79 -23.10 -1.68
N LEU A 676 -18.42 -23.20 -0.50
CA LEU A 676 -18.71 -24.49 0.15
C LEU A 676 -19.62 -25.38 -0.71
N SER A 677 -20.62 -24.80 -1.37
CA SER A 677 -21.47 -25.55 -2.31
C SER A 677 -20.71 -26.04 -3.54
N LYS A 678 -19.81 -25.21 -4.10
CA LYS A 678 -18.95 -25.64 -5.22
C LYS A 678 -18.06 -26.82 -4.83
N LEU A 679 -17.41 -26.74 -3.67
CA LEU A 679 -16.58 -27.84 -3.16
C LEU A 679 -17.39 -29.12 -2.94
N ALA A 680 -18.57 -29.03 -2.31
CA ALA A 680 -19.42 -30.20 -2.12
C ALA A 680 -19.88 -30.82 -3.45
N ASN A 681 -20.25 -30.01 -4.44
CA ASN A 681 -20.63 -30.50 -5.76
C ASN A 681 -19.47 -31.20 -6.46
N TYR A 682 -18.27 -30.60 -6.42
CA TYR A 682 -17.05 -31.19 -6.96
C TYR A 682 -16.76 -32.57 -6.36
N LEU A 683 -16.87 -32.70 -5.03
CA LEU A 683 -16.65 -33.99 -4.36
C LEU A 683 -17.71 -35.05 -4.69
N ASN A 684 -18.92 -34.64 -5.07
CA ASN A 684 -19.98 -35.57 -5.49
C ASN A 684 -19.82 -36.05 -6.94
N GLU A 685 -19.01 -35.35 -7.75
CA GLU A 685 -18.74 -35.70 -9.15
C GLU A 685 -17.54 -36.65 -9.31
N ILE A 686 -16.72 -36.77 -8.27
CA ILE A 686 -15.59 -37.72 -8.13
C ILE A 686 -16.10 -39.03 -7.55
#